data_AF-A0A413UXB5-F1
#
_entry.id   AF-A0A413UXB5-F1
#
_cell.length_a   1.000
_cell.length_b   1.000
_cell.length_c   1.000
_cell.angle_alpha   90.00
_cell.angle_beta   90.00
_cell.angle_gamma   90.00
#
_symmetry.space_group_name_H-M   'P 1'
#
loop_
_entity.id
_entity.type
_entity.pdbx_description
1 polymer ?
#
loop_
_entity_poly.entity_id
_entity_poly.type
_entity_poly.pdbx_seq_one_letter_code
_entity_poly.pdbx_strand_id
1 'polypeptide(L)'
;MRHSTLLSGIICMLCLLAACGDSHFMTDASYRSRVERDFQQKKALMPQGDLFAIFDTSLSDYEREALEFLYAYMPLADIADYSGEFHLMNVRASRQAADEMPWGKRIPEDIFRHFVLPVRVNNEHLDSARVVFYKELKDRVKTLSLQDAILEVNHWCHEKAIYTPSDARTSSPLATVRTAYGRCGEESTFLVAALRSVGIPARQVYTPCWAHTDDNHAWVEAWADGKWYFLGACEPEPVLNLGWFNAPASRGMLMHTKVFGRYEGAEEVMSVTPTYTEINVIGNYAPTAKASVTVVDAGGVPVDSACVEFKLYNYAEFYTVATKYTSAGGICGLTAGKGDMLVWASKDGHFGFARLSFGKQSELTVKLDKKEGDAFAIDMDIVPPSETANLPEVTPEQRAENDRRLAQEDSIRNAYTATFMTEDAARAFARRYKLDEDAVAGILVASRGNHKVICDFMTRLRSEKSKKGGIDLLQRISAKDLRDVRLEVLIDHMLSNVRTDAEYFRKYVRNPRVSNEMLTPYKAFFRKVVSKEDAEAYVAQPMKLVEWVAGNIRVDKHCNLGGDPISPEGVWRTRLADAHSRDIFFVSMARSMGIPARIDEVTGKVQLMKEESALDVDLDCKDTVFMEELVPQKGRLVAEYSPVKSLDDPKYYSHFTLSKVTPQGRLQLLSYDEGDLDMGSGTTWSSLLKKGTVLDAGDYLLVTGTRLASGGVLSRLTEFSINPGQTTRLELVMRESKDEVQVIGSFNSESLFTPLQAENSEESLLEACGRGYFVVGILGVNQEPTNHALRDIAAFKPGLEKWGRKMVLLFPNEAQYKKFRPDEFPGLPSTIIYGIDTNGIAAQIAEAMKLRHKEILPVFIIADTFNRVVFVSQGYTIGLGEQLMKTVEGL
;
A
#
# COMPACT_ATOMS: atom_id res chain seq x y z
N MET A 1 -15.34 -30.52 -68.75
CA MET A 1 -15.02 -31.31 -67.52
C MET A 1 -13.69 -30.95 -66.86
N ARG A 2 -12.62 -30.55 -67.57
CA ARG A 2 -11.33 -30.19 -66.94
C ARG A 2 -11.27 -28.82 -66.23
N HIS A 3 -12.15 -27.88 -66.58
CA HIS A 3 -12.17 -26.54 -65.93
C HIS A 3 -12.93 -26.51 -64.60
N SER A 4 -13.97 -27.35 -64.40
CA SER A 4 -14.72 -27.39 -63.14
C SER A 4 -13.94 -28.06 -62.00
N THR A 5 -13.07 -29.04 -62.30
CA THR A 5 -12.19 -29.68 -61.30
C THR A 5 -11.04 -28.77 -60.85
N LEU A 6 -10.54 -27.89 -61.71
CA LEU A 6 -9.50 -26.92 -61.33
C LEU A 6 -10.08 -25.81 -60.44
N LEU A 7 -11.30 -25.34 -60.75
CA LEU A 7 -11.99 -24.31 -59.97
C LEU A 7 -12.43 -24.84 -58.59
N SER A 8 -12.94 -26.07 -58.50
CA SER A 8 -13.23 -26.71 -57.21
C SER A 8 -11.98 -27.02 -56.40
N GLY A 9 -10.84 -27.33 -57.05
CA GLY A 9 -9.55 -27.51 -56.37
C GLY A 9 -9.02 -26.21 -55.78
N ILE A 10 -9.12 -25.10 -56.51
CA ILE A 10 -8.69 -23.77 -56.05
C ILE A 10 -9.61 -23.24 -54.95
N ILE A 11 -10.93 -23.48 -55.03
CA ILE A 11 -11.88 -23.10 -53.99
C ILE A 11 -11.70 -23.96 -52.73
N CYS A 12 -11.46 -25.28 -52.86
CA CYS A 12 -11.11 -26.12 -51.70
C CYS A 12 -9.76 -25.74 -51.08
N MET A 13 -8.77 -25.31 -51.87
CA MET A 13 -7.47 -24.87 -51.37
C MET A 13 -7.53 -23.49 -50.72
N LEU A 14 -8.38 -22.58 -51.23
CA LEU A 14 -8.71 -21.29 -50.58
C LEU A 14 -9.56 -21.48 -49.32
N CYS A 15 -10.47 -22.46 -49.29
CA CYS A 15 -11.21 -22.82 -48.09
C CYS A 15 -10.35 -23.56 -47.05
N LEU A 16 -9.33 -24.33 -47.47
CA LEU A 16 -8.34 -24.94 -46.57
C LEU A 16 -7.33 -23.91 -46.04
N LEU A 17 -6.96 -22.89 -46.82
CA LEU A 17 -6.12 -21.78 -46.35
C LEU A 17 -6.90 -20.77 -45.49
N ALA A 18 -8.22 -20.67 -45.66
CA ALA A 18 -9.10 -19.89 -44.77
C ALA A 18 -9.57 -20.67 -43.52
N ALA A 19 -9.47 -22.00 -43.52
CA ALA A 19 -9.81 -22.87 -42.39
C ALA A 19 -8.58 -23.38 -41.60
N CYS A 20 -7.37 -23.02 -42.01
CA CYS A 20 -6.12 -23.24 -41.28
C CYS A 20 -5.52 -21.89 -40.89
N GLY A 21 -6.06 -21.31 -39.84
CA GLY A 21 -5.57 -20.07 -39.26
C GLY A 21 -6.37 -19.73 -38.03
N ASP A 22 -6.29 -20.56 -36.99
CA ASP A 22 -6.63 -20.04 -35.67
C ASP A 22 -5.71 -18.84 -35.45
N SER A 23 -6.32 -17.67 -35.26
CA SER A 23 -5.58 -16.42 -35.08
C SER A 23 -4.78 -16.53 -33.78
N HIS A 24 -3.46 -16.59 -33.90
CA HIS A 24 -2.53 -16.50 -32.77
C HIS A 24 -2.88 -15.29 -31.89
N PHE A 25 -2.86 -15.46 -30.57
CA PHE A 25 -2.99 -14.37 -29.60
C PHE A 25 -1.76 -13.46 -29.63
N MET A 26 -0.58 -14.02 -29.88
CA MET A 26 0.67 -13.29 -30.07
C MET A 26 1.10 -13.37 -31.54
N THR A 27 0.89 -12.30 -32.33
CA THR A 27 1.18 -12.32 -33.77
C THR A 27 2.67 -12.25 -34.10
N ASP A 28 3.48 -11.59 -33.25
CA ASP A 28 4.94 -11.59 -33.39
C ASP A 28 5.52 -12.96 -33.00
N ALA A 29 6.04 -13.68 -33.99
CA ALA A 29 6.63 -15.01 -33.79
C ALA A 29 7.86 -15.01 -32.88
N SER A 30 8.66 -13.94 -32.86
CA SER A 30 9.83 -13.82 -31.98
C SER A 30 9.41 -13.60 -30.53
N TYR A 31 8.37 -12.79 -30.31
CA TYR A 31 7.79 -12.58 -29.00
C TYR A 31 7.14 -13.86 -28.48
N ARG A 32 6.30 -14.51 -29.29
CA ARG A 32 5.69 -15.80 -28.98
C ARG A 32 6.73 -16.86 -28.60
N SER A 33 7.81 -16.97 -29.38
CA SER A 33 8.92 -17.91 -29.06
C SER A 33 9.66 -17.57 -27.76
N ARG A 34 9.67 -16.29 -27.37
CA ARG A 34 10.25 -15.83 -26.09
C ARG A 34 9.34 -16.23 -24.94
N VAL A 35 8.04 -15.99 -25.05
CA VAL A 35 7.04 -16.38 -24.05
C VAL A 35 7.04 -17.88 -23.83
N GLU A 36 7.05 -18.68 -24.90
CA GLU A 36 7.09 -20.14 -24.80
C GLU A 36 8.35 -20.62 -24.05
N ARG A 37 9.50 -20.00 -24.31
CA ARG A 37 10.75 -20.31 -23.58
C ARG A 37 10.65 -19.95 -22.09
N ASP A 38 10.15 -18.76 -21.77
CA ASP A 38 9.97 -18.30 -20.40
C ASP A 38 8.96 -19.21 -19.65
N PHE A 39 7.89 -19.65 -20.32
CA PHE A 39 6.93 -20.62 -19.82
C PHE A 39 7.59 -21.98 -19.52
N GLN A 40 8.35 -22.55 -20.46
CA GLN A 40 9.03 -23.83 -20.25
C GLN A 40 10.07 -23.75 -19.12
N GLN A 41 10.78 -22.63 -19.00
CA GLN A 41 11.69 -22.37 -17.87
C GLN A 41 10.94 -22.33 -16.54
N LYS A 42 9.82 -21.58 -16.46
CA LYS A 42 8.98 -21.52 -15.26
C LYS A 42 8.44 -22.90 -14.89
N LYS A 43 7.95 -23.68 -15.87
CA LYS A 43 7.46 -25.06 -15.67
C LYS A 43 8.54 -25.99 -15.14
N ALA A 44 9.77 -25.90 -15.66
CA ALA A 44 10.90 -26.71 -15.20
C ALA A 44 11.30 -26.45 -13.73
N LEU A 45 10.97 -25.27 -13.18
CA LEU A 45 11.20 -24.96 -11.77
C LEU A 45 10.27 -25.72 -10.82
N MET A 46 9.15 -26.27 -11.31
CA MET A 46 8.11 -26.94 -10.53
C MET A 46 7.71 -28.27 -11.17
N PRO A 47 8.59 -29.29 -11.15
CA PRO A 47 8.37 -30.55 -11.86
C PRO A 47 7.34 -31.48 -11.20
N GLN A 48 6.84 -31.14 -10.01
CA GLN A 48 5.98 -32.00 -9.20
C GLN A 48 4.51 -31.57 -9.29
N GLY A 49 3.60 -32.55 -9.23
CA GLY A 49 2.16 -32.32 -9.14
C GLY A 49 1.48 -31.98 -10.47
N ASP A 50 0.32 -31.34 -10.35
CA ASP A 50 -0.64 -31.08 -11.42
C ASP A 50 -0.81 -29.58 -11.73
N LEU A 51 0.14 -28.74 -11.29
CA LEU A 51 0.10 -27.28 -11.39
C LEU A 51 -0.09 -26.77 -12.84
N PHE A 52 0.31 -27.56 -13.84
CA PHE A 52 0.23 -27.24 -15.27
C PHE A 52 -0.75 -28.14 -16.04
N ALA A 53 -1.57 -28.94 -15.36
CA ALA A 53 -2.45 -29.93 -16.00
C ALA A 53 -3.49 -29.31 -16.96
N ILE A 54 -3.79 -28.01 -16.82
CA ILE A 54 -4.68 -27.30 -17.75
C ILE A 54 -4.19 -27.34 -19.20
N PHE A 55 -2.88 -27.39 -19.42
CA PHE A 55 -2.30 -27.44 -20.77
C PHE A 55 -2.45 -28.79 -21.46
N ASP A 56 -2.81 -29.83 -20.71
CA ASP A 56 -3.12 -31.18 -21.20
C ASP A 56 -4.61 -31.32 -21.60
N THR A 57 -5.41 -30.28 -21.36
CA THR A 57 -6.82 -30.20 -21.80
C THR A 57 -6.95 -29.69 -23.24
N SER A 58 -8.16 -29.78 -23.80
CA SER A 58 -8.44 -29.22 -25.13
C SER A 58 -8.54 -27.70 -25.06
N LEU A 59 -7.52 -27.01 -25.59
CA LEU A 59 -7.44 -25.55 -25.68
C LEU A 59 -7.34 -25.12 -27.14
N SER A 60 -8.01 -24.04 -27.52
CA SER A 60 -7.73 -23.33 -28.79
C SER A 60 -6.34 -22.67 -28.75
N ASP A 61 -5.78 -22.34 -29.92
CA ASP A 61 -4.46 -21.68 -29.99
C ASP A 61 -4.44 -20.36 -29.19
N TYR A 62 -5.53 -19.58 -29.26
CA TYR A 62 -5.68 -18.37 -28.45
C TYR A 62 -5.63 -18.66 -26.94
N GLU A 63 -6.39 -19.66 -26.47
CA GLU A 63 -6.45 -20.00 -25.04
C GLU A 63 -5.09 -20.51 -24.54
N ARG A 64 -4.43 -21.34 -25.35
CA ARG A 64 -3.10 -21.87 -25.06
C ARG A 64 -2.07 -20.75 -24.93
N GLU A 65 -1.97 -19.88 -25.92
CA GLU A 65 -1.00 -18.79 -25.94
C GLU A 65 -1.25 -17.75 -24.84
N ALA A 66 -2.51 -17.41 -24.57
CA ALA A 66 -2.86 -16.50 -23.48
C ALA A 66 -2.53 -17.13 -22.11
N LEU A 67 -2.76 -18.43 -21.93
CA LEU A 67 -2.35 -19.15 -20.72
C LEU A 67 -0.84 -19.27 -20.61
N GLU A 68 -0.11 -19.56 -21.68
CA GLU A 68 1.36 -19.58 -21.70
C GLU A 68 1.93 -18.23 -21.26
N PHE A 69 1.37 -17.12 -21.77
CA PHE A 69 1.73 -15.78 -21.33
C PHE A 69 1.48 -15.57 -19.82
N LEU A 70 0.30 -15.91 -19.32
CA LEU A 70 -0.01 -15.77 -17.89
C LEU A 70 0.94 -16.64 -17.05
N TYR A 71 1.12 -17.92 -17.39
CA TYR A 71 1.97 -18.85 -16.64
C TYR A 71 3.46 -18.51 -16.70
N ALA A 72 3.94 -17.92 -17.79
CA ALA A 72 5.32 -17.44 -17.87
C ALA A 72 5.59 -16.30 -16.87
N TYR A 73 4.61 -15.44 -16.62
CA TYR A 73 4.82 -14.13 -16.00
C TYR A 73 4.07 -13.89 -14.70
N MET A 74 3.15 -14.76 -14.28
CA MET A 74 2.47 -14.64 -13.01
C MET A 74 3.39 -15.02 -11.82
N PRO A 75 3.18 -14.40 -10.64
CA PRO A 75 3.81 -14.82 -9.38
C PRO A 75 3.52 -16.30 -9.08
N LEU A 76 4.40 -16.93 -8.30
CA LEU A 76 4.24 -18.33 -7.92
C LEU A 76 2.94 -18.60 -7.16
N ALA A 77 2.48 -17.67 -6.31
CA ALA A 77 1.20 -17.77 -5.61
C ALA A 77 0.03 -18.01 -6.59
N ASP A 78 0.02 -17.33 -7.74
CA ASP A 78 -1.04 -17.45 -8.74
C ASP A 78 -1.09 -18.84 -9.39
N ILE A 79 0.06 -19.52 -9.46
CA ILE A 79 0.17 -20.90 -9.97
C ILE A 79 -0.22 -21.91 -8.89
N ALA A 80 0.22 -21.66 -7.65
CA ALA A 80 0.11 -22.61 -6.55
C ALA A 80 -1.29 -22.63 -5.92
N ASP A 81 -1.92 -21.46 -5.79
CA ASP A 81 -3.12 -21.25 -4.97
C ASP A 81 -4.41 -21.20 -5.79
N TYR A 82 -4.31 -21.16 -7.14
CA TYR A 82 -5.46 -21.14 -8.05
C TYR A 82 -5.36 -22.26 -9.08
N SER A 83 -6.52 -22.78 -9.49
CA SER A 83 -6.59 -23.80 -10.53
C SER A 83 -6.34 -23.23 -11.92
N GLY A 84 -5.85 -24.05 -12.85
CA GLY A 84 -5.77 -23.63 -14.25
C GLY A 84 -7.13 -23.29 -14.88
N GLU A 85 -8.23 -23.89 -14.39
CA GLU A 85 -9.60 -23.52 -14.78
C GLU A 85 -9.96 -22.08 -14.37
N PHE A 86 -9.48 -21.61 -13.22
CA PHE A 86 -9.65 -20.22 -12.80
C PHE A 86 -8.97 -19.24 -13.78
N HIS A 87 -7.76 -19.58 -14.23
CA HIS A 87 -7.03 -18.78 -15.22
C HIS A 87 -7.70 -18.83 -16.60
N LEU A 88 -8.13 -20.01 -17.05
CA LEU A 88 -8.84 -20.18 -18.31
C LEU A 88 -10.19 -19.42 -18.32
N MET A 89 -10.92 -19.42 -17.22
CA MET A 89 -12.13 -18.60 -17.04
C MET A 89 -11.83 -17.11 -17.29
N ASN A 90 -10.73 -16.60 -16.74
CA ASN A 90 -10.34 -15.20 -16.93
C ASN A 90 -9.88 -14.90 -18.37
N VAL A 91 -9.14 -15.81 -19.00
CA VAL A 91 -8.77 -15.71 -20.44
C VAL A 91 -10.02 -15.59 -21.30
N ARG A 92 -11.00 -16.48 -21.10
CA ARG A 92 -12.27 -16.47 -21.84
C ARG A 92 -13.07 -15.19 -21.59
N ALA A 93 -13.13 -14.72 -20.35
CA ALA A 93 -13.81 -13.47 -20.02
C ALA A 93 -13.13 -12.25 -20.68
N SER A 94 -11.79 -12.22 -20.74
CA SER A 94 -11.06 -11.14 -21.43
C SER A 94 -11.33 -11.14 -22.95
N ARG A 95 -11.38 -12.33 -23.56
CA ARG A 95 -11.73 -12.49 -24.98
C ARG A 95 -13.16 -12.07 -25.25
N GLN A 96 -14.10 -12.47 -24.39
CA GLN A 96 -15.50 -12.05 -24.49
C GLN A 96 -15.63 -10.52 -24.49
N ALA A 97 -14.94 -9.83 -23.58
CA ALA A 97 -14.95 -8.38 -23.54
C ALA A 97 -14.35 -7.76 -24.83
N ALA A 98 -13.27 -8.34 -25.38
CA ALA A 98 -12.69 -7.90 -26.64
C ALA A 98 -13.63 -8.10 -27.85
N ASP A 99 -14.42 -9.18 -27.85
CA ASP A 99 -15.34 -9.50 -28.93
C ASP A 99 -16.63 -8.64 -28.89
N GLU A 100 -17.14 -8.37 -27.68
CA GLU A 100 -18.43 -7.68 -27.48
C GLU A 100 -18.33 -6.16 -27.34
N MET A 101 -17.19 -5.61 -26.89
CA MET A 101 -17.05 -4.15 -26.66
C MET A 101 -16.60 -3.37 -27.90
N PRO A 102 -17.08 -2.12 -28.12
CA PRO A 102 -16.79 -1.35 -29.33
C PRO A 102 -15.30 -1.01 -29.57
N TRP A 103 -14.49 -1.03 -28.52
CA TRP A 103 -13.04 -0.77 -28.59
C TRP A 103 -12.20 -2.04 -28.70
N GLY A 104 -12.76 -3.23 -28.50
CA GLY A 104 -11.96 -4.45 -28.41
C GLY A 104 -11.11 -4.74 -29.65
N LYS A 105 -11.60 -4.40 -30.85
CA LYS A 105 -10.85 -4.51 -32.12
C LYS A 105 -9.87 -3.37 -32.38
N ARG A 106 -9.92 -2.28 -31.61
CA ARG A 106 -9.09 -1.07 -31.77
C ARG A 106 -7.88 -1.06 -30.84
N ILE A 107 -7.92 -1.84 -29.77
CA ILE A 107 -6.82 -1.95 -28.81
C ILE A 107 -5.69 -2.77 -29.46
N PRO A 108 -4.45 -2.23 -29.52
CA PRO A 108 -3.29 -2.99 -29.99
C PRO A 108 -3.06 -4.26 -29.17
N GLU A 109 -2.62 -5.33 -29.83
CA GLU A 109 -2.38 -6.65 -29.21
C GLU A 109 -1.43 -6.55 -27.99
N ASP A 110 -0.35 -5.79 -28.10
CA ASP A 110 0.62 -5.60 -27.02
C ASP A 110 0.00 -4.88 -25.82
N ILE A 111 -0.77 -3.83 -26.07
CA ILE A 111 -1.51 -3.10 -25.02
C ILE A 111 -2.53 -4.02 -24.35
N PHE A 112 -3.30 -4.80 -25.12
CA PHE A 112 -4.27 -5.76 -24.58
C PHE A 112 -3.58 -6.83 -23.72
N ARG A 113 -2.50 -7.43 -24.23
CA ARG A 113 -1.74 -8.50 -23.57
C ARG A 113 -1.17 -8.06 -22.23
N HIS A 114 -0.68 -6.82 -22.12
CA HIS A 114 -0.03 -6.34 -20.90
C HIS A 114 -0.98 -5.63 -19.92
N PHE A 115 -2.08 -5.05 -20.41
CA PHE A 115 -2.92 -4.16 -19.59
C PHE A 115 -4.40 -4.54 -19.53
N VAL A 116 -4.82 -5.63 -20.18
CA VAL A 116 -6.17 -6.21 -20.08
C VAL A 116 -6.12 -7.68 -19.62
N LEU A 117 -5.30 -8.51 -20.27
CA LEU A 117 -5.24 -9.95 -20.01
C LEU A 117 -4.84 -10.29 -18.56
N PRO A 118 -3.81 -9.66 -17.93
CA PRO A 118 -3.40 -10.02 -16.58
C PRO A 118 -4.54 -9.82 -15.57
N VAL A 119 -4.78 -10.84 -14.75
CA VAL A 119 -5.81 -10.81 -13.70
C VAL A 119 -5.34 -9.97 -12.53
N ARG A 120 -4.10 -10.20 -12.10
CA ARG A 120 -3.46 -9.48 -11.00
C ARG A 120 -3.19 -8.01 -11.35
N VAL A 121 -3.33 -7.15 -10.35
CA VAL A 121 -2.99 -5.73 -10.41
C VAL A 121 -1.88 -5.39 -9.41
N ASN A 122 -2.05 -5.83 -8.16
CA ASN A 122 -1.15 -5.58 -7.03
C ASN A 122 -0.89 -6.90 -6.26
N ASN A 123 -0.77 -6.85 -4.93
CA ASN A 123 -0.62 -7.99 -4.03
C ASN A 123 -1.97 -8.50 -3.46
N GLU A 124 -3.08 -8.30 -4.17
CA GLU A 124 -4.40 -8.80 -3.75
C GLU A 124 -4.53 -10.32 -3.87
N HIS A 125 -5.43 -10.91 -3.08
CA HIS A 125 -5.96 -12.23 -3.40
C HIS A 125 -6.84 -12.13 -4.65
N LEU A 126 -6.65 -12.99 -5.65
CA LEU A 126 -7.48 -13.01 -6.86
C LEU A 126 -8.86 -13.62 -6.57
N ASP A 127 -9.87 -13.09 -7.26
CA ASP A 127 -11.24 -13.59 -7.20
C ASP A 127 -11.90 -13.58 -8.58
N SER A 128 -13.20 -13.88 -8.65
CA SER A 128 -13.96 -13.92 -9.90
C SER A 128 -14.48 -12.54 -10.36
N ALA A 129 -13.90 -11.43 -9.88
CA ALA A 129 -14.33 -10.06 -10.16
C ALA A 129 -14.55 -9.79 -11.65
N ARG A 130 -13.63 -10.19 -12.52
CA ARG A 130 -13.72 -9.96 -13.98
C ARG A 130 -15.06 -10.41 -14.56
N VAL A 131 -15.54 -11.60 -14.16
CA VAL A 131 -16.80 -12.18 -14.66
C VAL A 131 -18.02 -11.47 -14.07
N VAL A 132 -17.95 -11.06 -12.81
CA VAL A 132 -19.04 -10.35 -12.12
C VAL A 132 -19.17 -8.93 -12.68
N PHE A 133 -18.07 -8.20 -12.75
CA PHE A 133 -18.03 -6.80 -13.18
C PHE A 133 -18.40 -6.64 -14.64
N TYR A 134 -17.98 -7.55 -15.52
CA TYR A 134 -18.40 -7.53 -16.92
C TYR A 134 -19.93 -7.52 -17.07
N LYS A 135 -20.63 -8.34 -16.27
CA LYS A 135 -22.10 -8.41 -16.31
C LYS A 135 -22.78 -7.13 -15.83
N GLU A 136 -22.19 -6.44 -14.85
CA GLU A 136 -22.73 -5.18 -14.33
C GLU A 136 -22.40 -3.98 -15.23
N LEU A 137 -21.24 -3.97 -15.89
CA LEU A 137 -20.71 -2.81 -16.59
C LEU A 137 -21.01 -2.81 -18.10
N LYS A 138 -21.04 -3.96 -18.77
CA LYS A 138 -21.10 -4.03 -20.25
C LYS A 138 -22.22 -3.17 -20.86
N ASP A 139 -23.40 -3.19 -20.25
CA ASP A 139 -24.58 -2.50 -20.78
C ASP A 139 -24.55 -0.99 -20.48
N ARG A 140 -23.82 -0.57 -19.43
CA ARG A 140 -23.56 0.84 -19.14
C ARG A 140 -22.60 1.47 -20.14
N VAL A 141 -21.58 0.71 -20.58
CA VAL A 141 -20.46 1.29 -21.32
C VAL A 141 -20.48 1.05 -22.83
N LYS A 142 -21.17 0.02 -23.34
CA LYS A 142 -21.12 -0.39 -24.76
C LYS A 142 -21.57 0.67 -25.78
N THR A 143 -22.23 1.75 -25.34
CA THR A 143 -22.69 2.84 -26.22
C THR A 143 -21.83 4.10 -26.12
N LEU A 144 -20.86 4.11 -25.21
CA LEU A 144 -20.02 5.26 -24.90
C LEU A 144 -18.75 5.27 -25.76
N SER A 145 -18.11 6.43 -25.85
CA SER A 145 -16.72 6.52 -26.30
C SER A 145 -15.80 5.81 -25.30
N LEU A 146 -14.57 5.48 -25.69
CA LEU A 146 -13.63 4.81 -24.79
C LEU A 146 -13.27 5.71 -23.58
N GLN A 147 -13.19 7.02 -23.78
CA GLN A 147 -12.92 7.99 -22.70
C GLN A 147 -14.12 8.11 -21.74
N ASP A 148 -15.34 8.23 -22.27
CA ASP A 148 -16.55 8.28 -21.45
C ASP A 148 -16.80 6.96 -20.71
N ALA A 149 -16.45 5.83 -21.32
CA ALA A 149 -16.51 4.52 -20.69
C ALA A 149 -15.55 4.42 -19.49
N ILE A 150 -14.35 5.00 -19.56
CA ILE A 150 -13.42 5.06 -18.42
C ILE A 150 -14.06 5.82 -17.25
N LEU A 151 -14.64 6.99 -17.52
CA LEU A 151 -15.31 7.80 -16.50
C LEU A 151 -16.53 7.05 -15.91
N GLU A 152 -17.35 6.44 -16.76
CA GLU A 152 -18.54 5.68 -16.34
C GLU A 152 -18.18 4.49 -15.44
N VAL A 153 -17.10 3.77 -15.74
CA VAL A 153 -16.63 2.68 -14.88
C VAL A 153 -16.21 3.22 -13.50
N ASN A 154 -15.55 4.39 -13.45
CA ASN A 154 -15.15 4.99 -12.17
C ASN A 154 -16.36 5.46 -11.33
N HIS A 155 -17.38 6.02 -11.99
CA HIS A 155 -18.67 6.31 -11.35
C HIS A 155 -19.32 5.05 -10.76
N TRP A 156 -19.33 3.94 -11.51
CA TRP A 156 -19.79 2.65 -10.97
C TRP A 156 -18.93 2.19 -9.78
N CYS A 157 -17.61 2.40 -9.79
CA CYS A 157 -16.76 2.09 -8.64
C CYS A 157 -17.14 2.93 -7.40
N HIS A 158 -17.46 4.20 -7.56
CA HIS A 158 -17.92 5.07 -6.48
C HIS A 158 -19.27 4.62 -5.88
N GLU A 159 -20.17 4.02 -6.68
CA GLU A 159 -21.38 3.35 -6.15
C GLU A 159 -21.06 2.20 -5.17
N LYS A 160 -19.83 1.67 -5.20
CA LYS A 160 -19.43 0.48 -4.44
C LYS A 160 -18.46 0.77 -3.31
N ALA A 161 -17.52 1.69 -3.43
CA ALA A 161 -16.49 1.88 -2.41
C ALA A 161 -16.10 3.35 -2.23
N ILE A 162 -15.56 3.65 -1.05
CA ILE A 162 -14.91 4.92 -0.71
C ILE A 162 -13.60 4.67 0.04
N TYR A 163 -12.81 5.72 0.17
CA TYR A 163 -11.56 5.65 0.88
C TYR A 163 -11.76 5.43 2.39
N THR A 164 -10.99 4.50 2.96
CA THR A 164 -10.77 4.38 4.41
C THR A 164 -9.41 3.72 4.67
N PRO A 165 -8.57 4.27 5.56
CA PRO A 165 -7.27 3.69 5.88
C PRO A 165 -7.41 2.28 6.47
N SER A 166 -6.44 1.41 6.17
CA SER A 166 -6.38 0.04 6.69
C SER A 166 -4.96 -0.52 6.56
N ASP A 167 -4.73 -1.75 7.03
CA ASP A 167 -3.43 -2.40 6.95
C ASP A 167 -2.89 -2.59 5.50
N ALA A 168 -1.64 -3.05 5.39
CA ALA A 168 -0.94 -3.17 4.12
C ALA A 168 -1.49 -4.25 3.15
N ARG A 169 -2.29 -5.22 3.60
CA ARG A 169 -2.81 -6.30 2.72
C ARG A 169 -3.86 -5.75 1.76
N THR A 170 -3.68 -5.85 0.45
CA THR A 170 -4.71 -5.40 -0.50
C THR A 170 -5.88 -6.40 -0.55
N SER A 171 -7.09 -5.90 -0.30
CA SER A 171 -8.33 -6.67 -0.45
C SER A 171 -8.62 -7.00 -1.93
N SER A 172 -9.20 -8.16 -2.19
CA SER A 172 -9.64 -8.53 -3.54
C SER A 172 -10.76 -7.59 -4.03
N PRO A 173 -10.96 -7.41 -5.35
CA PRO A 173 -11.97 -6.47 -5.85
C PRO A 173 -13.40 -6.78 -5.36
N LEU A 174 -13.81 -8.05 -5.23
CA LEU A 174 -15.10 -8.40 -4.64
C LEU A 174 -15.14 -8.20 -3.13
N ALA A 175 -14.02 -8.40 -2.42
CA ALA A 175 -13.93 -8.10 -0.99
C ALA A 175 -14.06 -6.60 -0.72
N THR A 176 -13.51 -5.74 -1.58
CA THR A 176 -13.69 -4.28 -1.54
C THR A 176 -15.16 -3.91 -1.69
N VAL A 177 -15.88 -4.47 -2.67
CA VAL A 177 -17.33 -4.27 -2.82
C VAL A 177 -18.10 -4.73 -1.58
N ARG A 178 -17.70 -5.86 -0.98
CA ARG A 178 -18.35 -6.42 0.23
C ARG A 178 -18.08 -5.58 1.49
N THR A 179 -16.99 -4.84 1.51
CA THR A 179 -16.55 -3.99 2.62
C THR A 179 -17.15 -2.59 2.53
N ALA A 180 -17.41 -2.13 1.30
CA ALA A 180 -17.85 -0.79 0.92
C ALA A 180 -16.79 0.31 1.04
N TYR A 181 -15.53 -0.05 1.25
CA TYR A 181 -14.41 0.87 1.30
C TYR A 181 -13.07 0.13 1.11
N GLY A 182 -12.02 0.89 0.82
CA GLY A 182 -10.63 0.42 0.74
C GLY A 182 -9.65 1.58 0.92
N ARG A 183 -8.35 1.30 1.10
CA ARG A 183 -7.31 2.33 0.94
C ARG A 183 -7.01 2.53 -0.56
N CYS A 184 -6.20 3.53 -0.88
CA CYS A 184 -5.83 3.89 -2.26
C CYS A 184 -5.36 2.67 -3.09
N GLY A 185 -4.63 1.72 -2.49
CA GLY A 185 -4.22 0.47 -3.15
C GLY A 185 -5.37 -0.46 -3.51
N GLU A 186 -6.36 -0.62 -2.63
CA GLU A 186 -7.59 -1.40 -2.85
C GLU A 186 -8.49 -0.75 -3.90
N GLU A 187 -8.68 0.57 -3.81
CA GLU A 187 -9.53 1.31 -4.74
C GLU A 187 -8.96 1.30 -6.15
N SER A 188 -7.66 1.53 -6.31
CA SER A 188 -7.00 1.46 -7.62
C SER A 188 -6.92 0.04 -8.17
N THR A 189 -6.74 -0.99 -7.32
CA THR A 189 -6.87 -2.41 -7.71
C THR A 189 -8.28 -2.72 -8.21
N PHE A 190 -9.30 -2.24 -7.49
CA PHE A 190 -10.70 -2.42 -7.84
C PHE A 190 -11.07 -1.73 -9.17
N LEU A 191 -10.66 -0.47 -9.36
CA LEU A 191 -10.92 0.27 -10.61
C LEU A 191 -10.20 -0.37 -11.80
N VAL A 192 -8.93 -0.78 -11.66
CA VAL A 192 -8.23 -1.49 -12.74
C VAL A 192 -8.94 -2.80 -13.09
N ALA A 193 -9.36 -3.58 -12.10
CA ALA A 193 -10.11 -4.82 -12.33
C ALA A 193 -11.46 -4.55 -13.04
N ALA A 194 -12.15 -3.46 -12.67
CA ALA A 194 -13.40 -3.04 -13.30
C ALA A 194 -13.20 -2.61 -14.76
N LEU A 195 -12.20 -1.76 -15.04
CA LEU A 195 -11.86 -1.32 -16.41
C LEU A 195 -11.47 -2.51 -17.30
N ARG A 196 -10.58 -3.39 -16.80
CA ARG A 196 -10.15 -4.59 -17.53
C ARG A 196 -11.28 -5.58 -17.77
N SER A 197 -12.31 -5.59 -16.92
CA SER A 197 -13.47 -6.48 -17.09
C SER A 197 -14.26 -6.19 -18.37
N VAL A 198 -14.31 -4.92 -18.79
CA VAL A 198 -14.93 -4.46 -20.04
C VAL A 198 -13.88 -4.18 -21.13
N GLY A 199 -12.70 -4.80 -21.02
CA GLY A 199 -11.68 -4.75 -22.05
C GLY A 199 -10.98 -3.40 -22.20
N ILE A 200 -11.05 -2.50 -21.22
CA ILE A 200 -10.33 -1.23 -21.23
C ILE A 200 -8.91 -1.47 -20.66
N PRO A 201 -7.82 -1.13 -21.38
CA PRO A 201 -6.47 -1.32 -20.86
C PRO A 201 -6.21 -0.34 -19.72
N ALA A 202 -5.79 -0.86 -18.57
CA ALA A 202 -5.59 -0.07 -17.36
C ALA A 202 -4.41 -0.60 -16.54
N ARG A 203 -3.77 0.31 -15.80
CA ARG A 203 -2.66 0.02 -14.89
C ARG A 203 -2.78 0.83 -13.61
N GLN A 204 -2.40 0.22 -12.50
CA GLN A 204 -2.22 0.93 -11.24
C GLN A 204 -0.89 1.68 -11.30
N VAL A 205 -0.91 2.96 -10.94
CA VAL A 205 0.27 3.81 -10.82
C VAL A 205 0.52 4.06 -9.34
N TYR A 206 1.80 4.07 -8.97
CA TYR A 206 2.21 4.24 -7.59
C TYR A 206 3.28 5.31 -7.47
N THR A 207 3.14 6.19 -6.47
CA THR A 207 4.26 6.93 -5.90
C THR A 207 4.68 6.22 -4.62
N PRO A 208 5.89 5.63 -4.55
CA PRO A 208 6.29 4.82 -3.40
C PRO A 208 6.37 5.62 -2.11
N CYS A 209 6.78 6.88 -2.23
CA CYS A 209 6.76 7.86 -1.15
C CYS A 209 6.61 9.26 -1.77
N TRP A 210 5.84 10.14 -1.13
CA TRP A 210 5.85 11.56 -1.47
C TRP A 210 7.16 12.23 -1.03
N ALA A 211 7.65 13.19 -1.82
CA ALA A 211 8.86 13.94 -1.48
C ALA A 211 8.61 15.06 -0.46
N HIS A 212 7.42 15.65 -0.52
CA HIS A 212 7.07 16.87 0.19
C HIS A 212 6.21 16.61 1.44
N THR A 213 5.68 15.40 1.60
CA THR A 213 4.92 14.93 2.76
C THR A 213 5.28 13.48 3.01
N ASP A 214 5.00 12.96 4.21
CA ASP A 214 5.08 11.52 4.46
C ASP A 214 3.90 10.79 3.78
N ASP A 215 3.97 9.46 3.72
CA ASP A 215 3.03 8.55 3.01
C ASP A 215 3.32 8.36 1.51
N ASN A 216 2.58 7.41 0.95
CA ASN A 216 2.55 6.99 -0.43
C ASN A 216 1.17 7.26 -1.05
N HIS A 217 1.00 6.99 -2.34
CA HIS A 217 -0.33 6.99 -2.92
C HIS A 217 -0.41 6.12 -4.18
N ALA A 218 -1.60 5.60 -4.46
CA ALA A 218 -1.89 4.75 -5.61
C ALA A 218 -3.14 5.25 -6.34
N TRP A 219 -3.08 5.32 -7.66
CA TRP A 219 -4.22 5.69 -8.52
C TRP A 219 -4.18 4.88 -9.82
N VAL A 220 -4.97 5.26 -10.81
CA VAL A 220 -5.11 4.50 -12.06
C VAL A 220 -4.71 5.32 -13.27
N GLU A 221 -4.09 4.65 -14.25
CA GLU A 221 -4.04 5.11 -15.62
C GLU A 221 -4.83 4.16 -16.52
N ALA A 222 -5.63 4.72 -17.43
CA ALA A 222 -6.38 4.00 -18.44
C ALA A 222 -5.97 4.46 -19.85
N TRP A 223 -5.89 3.52 -20.78
CA TRP A 223 -5.49 3.81 -22.15
C TRP A 223 -6.72 4.07 -23.03
N ALA A 224 -6.69 5.17 -23.76
CA ALA A 224 -7.68 5.47 -24.78
C ALA A 224 -7.01 6.07 -26.02
N ASP A 225 -7.27 5.46 -27.19
CA ASP A 225 -6.90 5.97 -28.51
C ASP A 225 -5.45 6.46 -28.63
N GLY A 226 -4.49 5.67 -28.11
CA GLY A 226 -3.05 5.94 -28.21
C GLY A 226 -2.45 6.74 -27.06
N LYS A 227 -3.23 7.08 -26.02
CA LYS A 227 -2.77 7.87 -24.88
C LYS A 227 -3.17 7.24 -23.54
N TRP A 228 -2.32 7.41 -22.54
CA TRP A 228 -2.62 7.11 -21.15
C TRP A 228 -3.23 8.34 -20.47
N TYR A 229 -4.31 8.11 -19.72
CA TYR A 229 -5.02 9.12 -18.94
C TYR A 229 -5.04 8.68 -17.48
N PHE A 230 -4.71 9.57 -16.56
CA PHE A 230 -4.81 9.29 -15.13
C PHE A 230 -6.16 9.72 -14.56
N LEU A 231 -6.58 9.06 -13.49
CA LEU A 231 -7.80 9.33 -12.74
C LEU A 231 -7.69 8.78 -11.30
N GLY A 232 -8.41 9.41 -10.37
CA GLY A 232 -8.63 8.87 -9.03
C GLY A 232 -9.47 7.61 -9.07
N ALA A 233 -9.32 6.75 -8.05
CA ALA A 233 -9.99 5.46 -8.00
C ALA A 233 -11.16 5.51 -7.02
N CYS A 234 -12.38 5.23 -7.51
CA CYS A 234 -13.63 5.50 -6.77
C CYS A 234 -13.89 7.00 -6.54
N GLU A 235 -13.15 7.88 -7.21
CA GLU A 235 -13.24 9.33 -7.09
C GLU A 235 -13.47 9.95 -8.47
N PRO A 236 -14.68 9.84 -9.03
CA PRO A 236 -14.93 10.26 -10.39
C PRO A 236 -14.92 11.79 -10.50
N GLU A 237 -14.02 12.28 -11.35
CA GLU A 237 -13.97 13.66 -11.81
C GLU A 237 -14.71 13.80 -13.15
N PRO A 238 -15.18 15.02 -13.52
CA PRO A 238 -15.94 15.22 -14.75
C PRO A 238 -15.17 14.94 -16.04
N VAL A 239 -13.83 14.94 -15.97
CA VAL A 239 -12.91 14.76 -17.10
C VAL A 239 -11.70 13.94 -16.68
N LEU A 240 -11.06 13.29 -17.66
CA LEU A 240 -9.80 12.56 -17.45
C LEU A 240 -8.62 13.53 -17.18
N ASN A 241 -7.54 13.01 -16.58
CA ASN A 241 -6.37 13.79 -16.12
C ASN A 241 -6.71 14.84 -15.06
N LEU A 242 -7.76 14.59 -14.29
CA LEU A 242 -8.15 15.38 -13.14
C LEU A 242 -8.31 14.45 -11.92
N GLY A 243 -7.75 14.89 -10.81
CA GLY A 243 -7.88 14.32 -9.48
C GLY A 243 -7.36 15.32 -8.46
N TRP A 244 -7.67 15.09 -7.18
CA TRP A 244 -7.15 15.95 -6.11
C TRP A 244 -5.61 15.90 -6.04
N PHE A 245 -5.00 14.81 -6.51
CA PHE A 245 -3.57 14.58 -6.45
C PHE A 245 -2.76 15.24 -7.56
N ASN A 246 -3.35 15.99 -8.50
CA ASN A 246 -2.59 16.67 -9.57
C ASN A 246 -1.44 17.53 -9.00
N ALA A 247 -1.75 18.35 -7.98
CA ALA A 247 -0.77 19.20 -7.30
C ALA A 247 0.35 18.40 -6.62
N PRO A 248 0.08 17.47 -5.69
CA PRO A 248 1.13 16.67 -5.06
C PRO A 248 1.88 15.77 -6.05
N ALA A 249 1.21 15.22 -7.08
CA ALA A 249 1.85 14.45 -8.15
C ALA A 249 2.86 15.29 -8.95
N SER A 250 2.57 16.56 -9.21
CA SER A 250 3.55 17.45 -9.85
C SER A 250 4.82 17.68 -9.02
N ARG A 251 4.78 17.33 -7.74
CA ARG A 251 5.88 17.42 -6.77
C ARG A 251 6.50 16.07 -6.42
N GLY A 252 6.10 15.00 -7.10
CA GLY A 252 6.66 13.67 -6.88
C GLY A 252 8.04 13.51 -7.50
N MET A 253 8.83 12.59 -6.95
CA MET A 253 10.15 12.26 -7.49
C MET A 253 10.12 11.04 -8.42
N LEU A 254 9.18 10.12 -8.21
CA LEU A 254 9.03 8.92 -9.01
C LEU A 254 7.56 8.48 -9.02
N MET A 255 7.03 8.14 -10.20
CA MET A 255 5.83 7.34 -10.34
C MET A 255 6.13 6.15 -11.22
N HIS A 256 5.70 4.98 -10.81
CA HIS A 256 5.98 3.75 -11.54
C HIS A 256 4.80 2.81 -11.54
N THR A 257 4.90 1.80 -12.40
CA THR A 257 3.94 0.71 -12.49
C THR A 257 4.67 -0.57 -12.89
N LYS A 258 4.11 -1.71 -12.46
CA LYS A 258 4.60 -3.04 -12.80
C LYS A 258 3.77 -3.59 -13.95
N VAL A 259 4.43 -3.93 -15.05
CA VAL A 259 3.79 -4.48 -16.26
C VAL A 259 4.16 -5.94 -16.38
N PHE A 260 3.19 -6.83 -16.16
CA PHE A 260 3.42 -8.28 -16.26
C PHE A 260 3.91 -8.67 -17.67
N GLY A 261 4.99 -9.45 -17.72
CA GLY A 261 5.65 -9.85 -18.97
C GLY A 261 6.83 -8.97 -19.40
N ARG A 262 7.38 -9.33 -20.55
CA ARG A 262 8.48 -8.61 -21.22
C ARG A 262 7.88 -7.44 -22.00
N TYR A 263 7.72 -6.30 -21.33
CA TYR A 263 7.12 -5.11 -21.93
C TYR A 263 8.24 -4.19 -22.47
N GLU A 264 8.11 -3.78 -23.73
CA GLU A 264 9.09 -2.98 -24.46
C GLU A 264 8.45 -1.68 -24.97
N GLY A 265 7.72 -1.00 -24.08
CA GLY A 265 7.07 0.28 -24.36
C GLY A 265 8.00 1.47 -24.46
N ALA A 266 7.42 2.67 -24.63
CA ALA A 266 8.16 3.93 -24.77
C ALA A 266 8.67 4.48 -23.43
N GLU A 267 8.11 4.02 -22.31
CA GLU A 267 8.48 4.47 -20.97
C GLU A 267 9.89 4.01 -20.55
N GLU A 268 10.55 4.76 -19.66
CA GLU A 268 11.86 4.36 -19.15
C GLU A 268 11.72 3.08 -18.31
N VAL A 269 12.41 2.02 -18.74
CA VAL A 269 12.47 0.76 -17.99
C VAL A 269 13.34 0.95 -16.73
N MET A 270 12.72 0.78 -15.56
CA MET A 270 13.41 0.82 -14.29
C MET A 270 14.11 -0.49 -13.98
N SER A 271 13.37 -1.60 -14.10
CA SER A 271 13.87 -2.94 -13.83
C SER A 271 13.14 -3.96 -14.70
N VAL A 272 13.81 -5.08 -14.99
CA VAL A 272 13.19 -6.24 -15.64
C VAL A 272 13.39 -7.43 -14.72
N THR A 273 12.28 -8.00 -14.25
CA THR A 273 12.27 -9.18 -13.38
C THR A 273 11.76 -10.38 -14.18
N PRO A 274 11.88 -11.63 -13.69
CA PRO A 274 11.30 -12.77 -14.38
C PRO A 274 9.79 -12.65 -14.65
N THR A 275 9.02 -11.97 -13.79
CA THR A 275 7.55 -11.86 -13.86
C THR A 275 7.05 -10.57 -14.53
N TYR A 276 7.67 -9.43 -14.26
CA TYR A 276 7.23 -8.14 -14.78
C TYR A 276 8.39 -7.22 -15.19
N THR A 277 8.05 -6.25 -16.04
CA THR A 277 8.87 -5.08 -16.35
C THR A 277 8.33 -3.90 -15.56
N GLU A 278 9.19 -3.23 -14.82
CA GLU A 278 8.83 -2.03 -14.08
C GLU A 278 9.23 -0.79 -14.87
N ILE A 279 8.29 0.13 -15.04
CA ILE A 279 8.45 1.32 -15.88
C ILE A 279 8.18 2.60 -15.10
N ASN A 280 8.90 3.65 -15.48
CA ASN A 280 8.78 4.98 -14.91
C ASN A 280 7.80 5.83 -15.73
N VAL A 281 6.75 6.34 -15.09
CA VAL A 281 5.65 7.10 -15.70
C VAL A 281 5.54 8.54 -15.17
N ILE A 282 6.50 8.99 -14.36
CA ILE A 282 6.61 10.35 -13.80
C ILE A 282 6.39 11.47 -14.84
N GLY A 283 6.78 11.24 -16.10
CA GLY A 283 6.64 12.20 -17.19
C GLY A 283 5.20 12.61 -17.50
N ASN A 284 4.21 11.83 -17.07
CA ASN A 284 2.79 12.18 -17.21
C ASN A 284 2.32 13.19 -16.15
N TYR A 285 3.09 13.40 -15.07
CA TYR A 285 2.68 14.15 -13.88
C TYR A 285 3.53 15.38 -13.59
N ALA A 286 4.84 15.30 -13.84
CA ALA A 286 5.79 16.32 -13.41
C ALA A 286 6.91 16.56 -14.41
N PRO A 287 7.52 17.77 -14.42
CA PRO A 287 8.78 18.01 -15.10
C PRO A 287 9.90 17.13 -14.53
N THR A 288 10.63 16.46 -15.41
CA THR A 288 11.67 15.50 -15.02
C THR A 288 13.06 15.94 -15.44
N ALA A 289 14.07 15.30 -14.86
CA ALA A 289 15.45 15.38 -15.29
C ALA A 289 16.13 14.02 -15.14
N LYS A 290 17.07 13.72 -16.04
CA LYS A 290 17.92 12.54 -15.97
C LYS A 290 19.24 12.90 -15.31
N ALA A 291 19.71 12.04 -14.40
CA ALA A 291 21.02 12.16 -13.79
C ALA A 291 21.78 10.83 -13.85
N SER A 292 23.11 10.93 -13.92
CA SER A 292 24.02 9.78 -13.86
C SER A 292 24.78 9.74 -12.54
N VAL A 293 25.05 8.55 -12.05
CA VAL A 293 25.82 8.28 -10.84
C VAL A 293 27.01 7.43 -11.22
N THR A 294 28.21 7.89 -10.88
CA THR A 294 29.46 7.15 -11.02
C THR A 294 29.90 6.66 -9.63
N VAL A 295 30.09 5.36 -9.47
CA VAL A 295 30.57 4.76 -8.22
C VAL A 295 32.04 4.42 -8.36
N VAL A 296 32.84 4.87 -7.39
CA VAL A 296 34.27 4.61 -7.32
C VAL A 296 34.67 4.03 -5.96
N ASP A 297 35.75 3.26 -5.92
CA ASP A 297 36.33 2.72 -4.69
C ASP A 297 37.13 3.79 -3.90
N ALA A 298 37.76 3.36 -2.81
CA ALA A 298 38.61 4.23 -1.99
C ALA A 298 39.79 4.88 -2.78
N GLY A 299 40.26 4.22 -3.84
CA GLY A 299 41.33 4.69 -4.73
C GLY A 299 40.84 5.53 -5.91
N GLY A 300 39.52 5.68 -6.10
CA GLY A 300 38.93 6.41 -7.23
C GLY A 300 38.74 5.55 -8.49
N VAL A 301 38.86 4.23 -8.38
CA VAL A 301 38.64 3.30 -9.50
C VAL A 301 37.15 3.01 -9.65
N PRO A 302 36.58 3.05 -10.87
CA PRO A 302 35.18 2.70 -11.09
C PRO A 302 34.82 1.29 -10.62
N VAL A 303 33.67 1.15 -9.97
CA VAL A 303 33.19 -0.12 -9.40
C VAL A 303 32.09 -0.70 -10.27
N ASP A 304 32.35 -1.87 -10.87
CA ASP A 304 31.35 -2.61 -11.62
C ASP A 304 30.31 -3.28 -10.72
N SER A 305 29.06 -3.32 -11.17
CA SER A 305 27.96 -4.00 -10.49
C SER A 305 27.81 -3.62 -9.01
N ALA A 306 28.06 -2.34 -8.68
CA ALA A 306 27.74 -1.74 -7.39
C ALA A 306 26.23 -1.50 -7.31
N CYS A 307 25.63 -1.79 -6.15
CA CYS A 307 24.22 -1.53 -5.90
C CYS A 307 24.03 -0.05 -5.57
N VAL A 308 23.25 0.67 -6.37
CA VAL A 308 22.93 2.09 -6.18
C VAL A 308 21.45 2.23 -5.85
N GLU A 309 21.17 2.64 -4.63
CA GLU A 309 19.83 2.91 -4.10
C GLU A 309 19.55 4.42 -4.13
N PHE A 310 18.54 4.81 -4.90
CA PHE A 310 17.99 6.16 -4.88
C PHE A 310 16.94 6.23 -3.77
N LYS A 311 17.19 7.07 -2.78
CA LYS A 311 16.42 7.13 -1.55
C LYS A 311 15.75 8.48 -1.36
N LEU A 312 14.52 8.45 -0.86
CA LEU A 312 13.69 9.62 -0.58
C LEU A 312 13.44 9.71 0.93
N TYR A 313 13.46 10.91 1.49
CA TYR A 313 13.12 11.10 2.90
C TYR A 313 11.60 10.96 3.10
N ASN A 314 11.18 9.95 3.84
CA ASN A 314 9.78 9.72 4.21
C ASN A 314 9.77 8.92 5.53
N TYR A 315 8.80 9.18 6.41
CA TYR A 315 8.70 8.54 7.73
C TYR A 315 9.99 8.56 8.56
N ALA A 316 10.71 9.70 8.54
CA ALA A 316 12.00 9.85 9.20
C ALA A 316 13.04 8.77 8.84
N GLU A 317 12.92 8.18 7.66
CA GLU A 317 13.91 7.30 7.04
C GLU A 317 14.26 7.76 5.61
N PHE A 318 15.32 7.18 5.04
CA PHE A 318 15.64 7.31 3.62
C PHE A 318 15.17 6.06 2.87
N TYR A 319 13.88 6.05 2.52
CA TYR A 319 13.22 4.94 1.83
C TYR A 319 13.75 4.77 0.40
N THR A 320 14.02 3.52 -0.01
CA THR A 320 14.55 3.22 -1.35
C THR A 320 13.44 3.21 -2.38
N VAL A 321 13.43 4.20 -3.28
CA VAL A 321 12.41 4.30 -4.34
C VAL A 321 12.87 3.67 -5.66
N ALA A 322 14.18 3.52 -5.88
CA ALA A 322 14.71 2.79 -7.02
C ALA A 322 16.07 2.15 -6.70
N THR A 323 16.31 0.96 -7.25
CA THR A 323 17.61 0.28 -7.17
C THR A 323 18.16 0.08 -8.59
N LYS A 324 19.40 0.50 -8.80
CA LYS A 324 20.15 0.33 -10.06
C LYS A 324 21.48 -0.35 -9.78
N TYR A 325 22.11 -0.86 -10.83
CA TYR A 325 23.46 -1.43 -10.77
C TYR A 325 24.36 -0.71 -11.75
N THR A 326 25.60 -0.44 -11.33
CA THR A 326 26.59 0.19 -12.20
C THR A 326 27.05 -0.76 -13.31
N SER A 327 27.35 -0.18 -14.47
CA SER A 327 28.05 -0.87 -15.56
C SER A 327 29.54 -1.05 -15.23
N ALA A 328 30.29 -1.73 -16.11
CA ALA A 328 31.74 -1.88 -16.00
C ALA A 328 32.50 -0.55 -15.89
N GLY A 329 31.94 0.56 -16.38
CA GLY A 329 32.49 1.90 -16.22
C GLY A 329 32.15 2.57 -14.89
N GLY A 330 31.50 1.88 -13.96
CA GLY A 330 31.04 2.40 -12.68
C GLY A 330 29.79 3.28 -12.77
N ILE A 331 29.08 3.32 -13.91
CA ILE A 331 28.01 4.30 -14.16
C ILE A 331 26.63 3.63 -14.18
N CYS A 332 25.65 4.28 -13.55
CA CYS A 332 24.21 4.04 -13.74
C CYS A 332 23.44 5.38 -13.82
N GLY A 333 22.12 5.36 -14.08
CA GLY A 333 21.31 6.58 -14.10
C GLY A 333 19.83 6.34 -13.86
N LEU A 334 19.12 7.43 -13.57
CA LEU A 334 17.68 7.46 -13.30
C LEU A 334 17.09 8.77 -13.84
N THR A 335 15.84 8.72 -14.32
CA THR A 335 15.02 9.90 -14.57
C THR A 335 14.05 10.11 -13.40
N ALA A 336 14.02 11.31 -12.82
CA ALA A 336 13.19 11.62 -11.65
C ALA A 336 12.63 13.05 -11.72
N GLY A 337 11.70 13.37 -10.82
CA GLY A 337 11.23 14.74 -10.58
C GLY A 337 12.36 15.68 -10.16
N LYS A 338 12.20 16.99 -10.36
CA LYS A 338 13.25 17.99 -10.10
C LYS A 338 13.38 18.38 -8.63
N GLY A 339 13.94 17.48 -7.82
CA GLY A 339 14.20 17.67 -6.38
C GLY A 339 15.42 16.90 -5.90
N ASP A 340 15.57 16.79 -4.58
CA ASP A 340 16.71 16.12 -3.94
C ASP A 340 16.39 14.66 -3.58
N MET A 341 17.35 13.76 -3.82
CA MET A 341 17.38 12.40 -3.27
C MET A 341 18.72 12.13 -2.58
N LEU A 342 18.72 11.19 -1.65
CA LEU A 342 19.96 10.56 -1.16
C LEU A 342 20.31 9.40 -2.09
N VAL A 343 21.51 9.40 -2.65
CA VAL A 343 22.06 8.27 -3.41
C VAL A 343 22.97 7.48 -2.50
N TRP A 344 22.64 6.21 -2.26
CA TRP A 344 23.41 5.28 -1.44
C TRP A 344 23.99 4.18 -2.33
N ALA A 345 25.31 4.04 -2.36
CA ALA A 345 26.01 3.01 -3.12
C ALA A 345 26.64 1.99 -2.17
N SER A 346 26.55 0.70 -2.51
CA SER A 346 27.13 -0.38 -1.71
C SER A 346 27.69 -1.51 -2.57
N LYS A 347 28.79 -2.11 -2.12
CA LYS A 347 29.43 -3.28 -2.72
C LYS A 347 30.32 -3.97 -1.68
N ASP A 348 30.14 -5.28 -1.51
CA ASP A 348 31.02 -6.14 -0.70
C ASP A 348 31.34 -5.57 0.69
N GLY A 349 30.28 -5.12 1.40
CA GLY A 349 30.36 -4.57 2.77
C GLY A 349 30.85 -3.12 2.86
N HIS A 350 31.28 -2.52 1.76
CA HIS A 350 31.63 -1.10 1.69
C HIS A 350 30.46 -0.30 1.13
N PHE A 351 30.29 0.92 1.63
CA PHE A 351 29.24 1.81 1.19
C PHE A 351 29.68 3.27 1.17
N GLY A 352 28.86 4.10 0.52
CA GLY A 352 29.03 5.54 0.45
C GLY A 352 27.74 6.19 0.02
N PHE A 353 27.57 7.47 0.32
CA PHE A 353 26.34 8.16 -0.02
C PHE A 353 26.56 9.66 -0.25
N ALA A 354 25.71 10.25 -1.07
CA ALA A 354 25.69 11.68 -1.32
C ALA A 354 24.30 12.15 -1.75
N ARG A 355 24.02 13.44 -1.55
CA ARG A 355 22.79 14.07 -2.04
C ARG A 355 22.91 14.37 -3.54
N LEU A 356 21.87 14.02 -4.30
CA LEU A 356 21.72 14.34 -5.71
C LEU A 356 20.52 15.26 -5.93
N SER A 357 20.74 16.41 -6.58
CA SER A 357 19.70 17.39 -6.92
C SER A 357 19.30 17.30 -8.39
N PHE A 358 18.23 16.56 -8.70
CA PHE A 358 17.75 16.38 -10.07
C PHE A 358 17.35 17.72 -10.71
N GLY A 359 17.80 17.94 -11.95
CA GLY A 359 17.57 19.18 -12.71
C GLY A 359 18.53 20.33 -12.38
N LYS A 360 19.30 20.24 -11.29
CA LYS A 360 20.42 21.15 -10.97
C LYS A 360 21.78 20.46 -11.15
N GLN A 361 21.83 19.16 -10.95
CA GLN A 361 23.01 18.31 -11.07
C GLN A 361 22.69 17.14 -12.02
N SER A 362 23.48 17.00 -13.08
CA SER A 362 23.35 15.92 -14.08
C SER A 362 24.24 14.71 -13.79
N GLU A 363 25.28 14.88 -12.98
CA GLU A 363 26.27 13.85 -12.68
C GLU A 363 26.65 13.90 -11.20
N LEU A 364 26.77 12.75 -10.55
CA LEU A 364 27.25 12.59 -9.18
C LEU A 364 28.28 11.49 -9.11
N THR A 365 29.37 11.71 -8.37
CA THR A 365 30.32 10.64 -8.01
C THR A 365 30.11 10.25 -6.56
N VAL A 366 29.89 8.95 -6.31
CA VAL A 366 29.78 8.38 -4.97
C VAL A 366 30.99 7.48 -4.72
N LYS A 367 31.70 7.74 -3.63
CA LYS A 367 32.88 6.97 -3.24
C LYS A 367 32.50 5.95 -2.16
N LEU A 368 32.89 4.69 -2.34
CA LEU A 368 32.71 3.63 -1.33
C LEU A 368 33.80 3.77 -0.26
N ASP A 369 33.64 4.75 0.63
CA ASP A 369 34.63 5.16 1.62
C ASP A 369 34.26 4.81 3.07
N LYS A 370 33.13 4.12 3.28
CA LYS A 370 32.65 3.67 4.60
C LYS A 370 32.51 2.15 4.65
N LYS A 371 32.58 1.59 5.85
CA LYS A 371 32.42 0.17 6.18
C LYS A 371 31.87 -0.02 7.59
N GLU A 372 31.64 -1.28 7.97
CA GLU A 372 31.26 -1.69 9.32
C GLU A 372 32.24 -1.13 10.38
N GLY A 373 31.69 -0.53 11.44
CA GLY A 373 32.38 0.11 12.56
C GLY A 373 32.71 1.60 12.40
N ASP A 374 32.34 2.23 11.28
CA ASP A 374 32.61 3.64 11.01
C ASP A 374 31.56 4.58 11.62
N ALA A 375 31.89 5.27 12.72
CA ALA A 375 31.02 6.27 13.33
C ALA A 375 31.06 7.63 12.61
N PHE A 376 29.88 8.15 12.24
CA PHE A 376 29.74 9.52 11.71
C PHE A 376 28.39 10.14 12.07
N ALA A 377 28.34 11.48 12.04
CA ALA A 377 27.10 12.25 12.12
C ALA A 377 27.11 13.33 11.03
N ILE A 378 26.08 13.35 10.17
CA ILE A 378 25.97 14.27 9.04
C ILE A 378 24.58 14.91 9.02
N ASP A 379 24.56 16.24 8.93
CA ASP A 379 23.35 17.00 8.68
C ASP A 379 23.07 17.07 7.18
N MET A 380 21.82 16.86 6.78
CA MET A 380 21.42 16.85 5.37
C MET A 380 20.08 17.53 5.16
N ASP A 381 20.06 18.48 4.23
CA ASP A 381 18.84 19.20 3.86
C ASP A 381 18.32 18.68 2.52
N ILE A 382 17.05 18.27 2.51
CA ILE A 382 16.36 17.70 1.35
C ILE A 382 15.30 18.68 0.87
N VAL A 383 15.35 19.05 -0.41
CA VAL A 383 14.39 19.94 -1.05
C VAL A 383 13.50 19.16 -2.03
N PRO A 384 12.17 19.10 -1.83
CA PRO A 384 11.28 18.45 -2.78
C PRO A 384 11.10 19.30 -4.05
N PRO A 385 10.58 18.71 -5.14
CA PRO A 385 10.20 19.48 -6.32
C PRO A 385 9.14 20.56 -6.01
N SER A 386 9.18 21.63 -6.79
CA SER A 386 8.19 22.70 -6.76
C SER A 386 6.90 22.29 -7.49
N GLU A 387 5.77 22.80 -7.05
CA GLU A 387 4.47 22.54 -7.67
C GLU A 387 4.38 23.14 -9.08
N THR A 388 3.92 22.33 -10.03
CA THR A 388 3.81 22.69 -11.46
C THR A 388 2.56 22.08 -12.13
N ALA A 389 1.56 21.68 -11.35
CA ALA A 389 0.38 21.01 -11.85
C ALA A 389 -0.37 21.84 -12.89
N ASN A 390 -0.81 21.17 -13.95
CA ASN A 390 -1.71 21.72 -14.95
C ASN A 390 -3.05 21.02 -14.82
N LEU A 391 -4.12 21.78 -14.57
CA LEU A 391 -5.46 21.23 -14.41
C LEU A 391 -6.24 21.40 -15.72
N PRO A 392 -6.92 20.36 -16.22
CA PRO A 392 -7.85 20.52 -17.34
C PRO A 392 -8.99 21.46 -16.95
N GLU A 393 -9.52 22.19 -17.93
CA GLU A 393 -10.69 23.05 -17.72
C GLU A 393 -11.94 22.20 -17.47
N VAL A 394 -12.73 22.59 -16.47
CA VAL A 394 -14.03 21.98 -16.15
C VAL A 394 -15.06 23.09 -16.09
N THR A 395 -16.11 22.97 -16.89
CA THR A 395 -17.22 23.92 -16.88
C THR A 395 -18.06 23.77 -15.60
N PRO A 396 -18.71 24.85 -15.11
CA PRO A 396 -19.62 24.76 -13.98
C PRO A 396 -20.73 23.71 -14.17
N GLU A 397 -21.22 23.53 -15.41
CA GLU A 397 -22.24 22.54 -15.75
C GLU A 397 -21.72 21.11 -15.60
N GLN A 398 -20.50 20.83 -16.07
CA GLN A 398 -19.85 19.51 -15.89
C GLN A 398 -19.66 19.20 -14.41
N ARG A 399 -19.21 20.18 -13.62
CA ARG A 399 -19.04 20.02 -12.17
C ARG A 399 -20.37 19.75 -11.48
N ALA A 400 -21.40 20.54 -11.79
CA ALA A 400 -22.72 20.38 -11.21
C ALA A 400 -23.36 19.03 -11.53
N GLU A 401 -23.20 18.54 -12.77
CA GLU A 401 -23.68 17.22 -13.16
C GLU A 401 -22.90 16.11 -12.45
N ASN A 402 -21.58 16.23 -12.33
CA ASN A 402 -20.77 15.27 -11.56
C ASN A 402 -21.18 15.24 -10.09
N ASP A 403 -21.39 16.39 -9.45
CA ASP A 403 -21.84 16.50 -8.07
C ASP A 403 -23.24 15.88 -7.85
N ARG A 404 -24.11 16.00 -8.85
CA ARG A 404 -25.43 15.34 -8.86
C ARG A 404 -25.28 13.82 -8.92
N ARG A 405 -24.39 13.32 -9.77
CA ARG A 405 -24.09 11.89 -9.92
C ARG A 405 -23.48 11.32 -8.64
N LEU A 406 -22.45 11.97 -8.08
CA LEU A 406 -21.80 11.58 -6.82
C LEU A 406 -22.83 11.41 -5.70
N ALA A 407 -23.78 12.34 -5.55
CA ALA A 407 -24.83 12.24 -4.54
C ALA A 407 -25.78 11.04 -4.76
N GLN A 408 -26.07 10.72 -6.02
CA GLN A 408 -26.87 9.54 -6.37
C GLN A 408 -26.10 8.24 -6.07
N GLU A 409 -24.81 8.21 -6.40
CA GLU A 409 -23.91 7.08 -6.17
C GLU A 409 -23.72 6.81 -4.68
N ASP A 410 -23.54 7.87 -3.88
CA ASP A 410 -23.54 7.80 -2.41
C ASP A 410 -24.84 7.16 -1.88
N SER A 411 -25.99 7.53 -2.45
CA SER A 411 -27.28 6.94 -2.06
C SER A 411 -27.36 5.45 -2.40
N ILE A 412 -26.79 5.01 -3.54
CA ILE A 412 -26.74 3.59 -3.92
C ILE A 412 -25.86 2.83 -2.92
N ARG A 413 -24.68 3.37 -2.61
CA ARG A 413 -23.75 2.77 -1.65
C ARG A 413 -24.38 2.65 -0.26
N ASN A 414 -24.97 3.73 0.23
CA ASN A 414 -25.64 3.79 1.53
C ASN A 414 -26.82 2.83 1.64
N ALA A 415 -27.57 2.62 0.56
CA ALA A 415 -28.69 1.69 0.56
C ALA A 415 -28.24 0.24 0.83
N TYR A 416 -27.10 -0.20 0.29
CA TYR A 416 -26.63 -1.55 0.55
C TYR A 416 -25.81 -1.66 1.84
N THR A 417 -25.04 -0.63 2.24
CA THR A 417 -24.34 -0.64 3.54
C THR A 417 -25.32 -0.63 4.72
N ALA A 418 -26.51 -0.06 4.55
CA ALA A 418 -27.61 -0.15 5.52
C ALA A 418 -28.12 -1.59 5.73
N THR A 419 -27.78 -2.54 4.85
CA THR A 419 -28.11 -3.96 5.02
C THR A 419 -27.11 -4.73 5.89
N PHE A 420 -25.99 -4.10 6.27
CA PHE A 420 -24.98 -4.71 7.11
C PHE A 420 -25.46 -4.84 8.56
N MET A 421 -24.69 -5.58 9.37
CA MET A 421 -25.02 -5.78 10.77
C MET A 421 -25.00 -4.45 11.54
N THR A 422 -26.12 -4.13 12.19
CA THR A 422 -26.20 -3.03 13.16
C THR A 422 -25.81 -3.50 14.56
N GLU A 423 -25.41 -2.57 15.43
CA GLU A 423 -25.08 -2.89 16.81
C GLU A 423 -26.26 -3.57 17.54
N ASP A 424 -27.48 -3.04 17.40
CA ASP A 424 -28.68 -3.62 18.00
C ASP A 424 -28.95 -5.05 17.54
N ALA A 425 -28.82 -5.31 16.23
CA ALA A 425 -29.00 -6.64 15.66
C ALA A 425 -27.91 -7.61 16.13
N ALA A 426 -26.66 -7.14 16.24
CA ALA A 426 -25.54 -7.93 16.74
C ALA A 426 -25.72 -8.29 18.23
N ARG A 427 -26.15 -7.33 19.06
CA ARG A 427 -26.46 -7.57 20.49
C ARG A 427 -27.65 -8.51 20.66
N ALA A 428 -28.69 -8.37 19.83
CA ALA A 428 -29.82 -9.30 19.82
C ALA A 428 -29.38 -10.72 19.42
N PHE A 429 -28.49 -10.86 18.44
CA PHE A 429 -27.87 -12.13 18.07
C PHE A 429 -27.06 -12.71 19.23
N ALA A 430 -26.22 -11.91 19.89
CA ALA A 430 -25.43 -12.34 21.05
C ALA A 430 -26.31 -12.88 22.18
N ARG A 431 -27.40 -12.18 22.53
CA ARG A 431 -28.38 -12.63 23.53
C ARG A 431 -29.03 -13.95 23.15
N ARG A 432 -29.46 -14.09 21.90
CA ARG A 432 -30.09 -15.33 21.39
C ARG A 432 -29.18 -16.55 21.55
N TYR A 433 -27.87 -16.39 21.34
CA TYR A 433 -26.90 -17.48 21.43
C TYR A 433 -26.14 -17.54 22.76
N LYS A 434 -26.49 -16.68 23.73
CA LYS A 434 -25.84 -16.54 25.04
C LYS A 434 -24.32 -16.36 24.87
N LEU A 435 -23.94 -15.35 24.10
CA LEU A 435 -22.57 -14.91 23.87
C LEU A 435 -22.34 -13.57 24.59
N ASP A 436 -21.09 -13.13 24.69
CA ASP A 436 -20.73 -11.80 25.19
C ASP A 436 -21.28 -10.72 24.25
N GLU A 437 -22.14 -9.84 24.75
CA GLU A 437 -22.85 -8.87 23.92
C GLU A 437 -21.92 -7.80 23.33
N ASP A 438 -20.99 -7.26 24.12
CA ASP A 438 -20.10 -6.18 23.69
C ASP A 438 -19.06 -6.70 22.70
N ALA A 439 -18.43 -7.85 22.99
CA ALA A 439 -17.45 -8.45 22.10
C ALA A 439 -18.07 -8.84 20.76
N VAL A 440 -19.26 -9.46 20.78
CA VAL A 440 -19.96 -9.89 19.55
C VAL A 440 -20.45 -8.69 18.76
N ALA A 441 -20.94 -7.64 19.41
CA ALA A 441 -21.33 -6.39 18.75
C ALA A 441 -20.16 -5.80 17.96
N GLY A 442 -19.01 -5.60 18.60
CA GLY A 442 -17.81 -5.07 17.95
C GLY A 442 -17.36 -5.93 16.76
N ILE A 443 -17.30 -7.25 16.93
CA ILE A 443 -16.88 -8.18 15.87
C ILE A 443 -17.84 -8.15 14.68
N LEU A 444 -19.15 -8.27 14.91
CA LEU A 444 -20.11 -8.40 13.81
C LEU A 444 -20.28 -7.09 13.03
N VAL A 445 -20.22 -5.94 13.71
CA VAL A 445 -20.21 -4.63 13.03
C VAL A 445 -18.93 -4.46 12.20
N ALA A 446 -17.76 -4.81 12.76
CA ALA A 446 -16.48 -4.74 12.06
C ALA A 446 -16.38 -5.68 10.85
N SER A 447 -17.15 -6.78 10.82
CA SER A 447 -17.16 -7.74 9.71
C SER A 447 -17.90 -7.27 8.45
N ARG A 448 -18.60 -6.12 8.50
CA ARG A 448 -19.27 -5.49 7.33
C ARG A 448 -20.14 -6.51 6.56
N GLY A 449 -20.03 -6.58 5.24
CA GLY A 449 -20.78 -7.52 4.40
C GLY A 449 -20.42 -9.00 4.59
N ASN A 450 -19.41 -9.33 5.40
CA ASN A 450 -19.03 -10.72 5.74
C ASN A 450 -19.69 -11.25 7.01
N HIS A 451 -20.53 -10.45 7.68
CA HIS A 451 -21.18 -10.80 8.94
C HIS A 451 -21.91 -12.15 8.94
N LYS A 452 -22.45 -12.60 7.79
CA LYS A 452 -23.10 -13.91 7.67
C LYS A 452 -22.15 -15.07 7.96
N VAL A 453 -20.90 -15.00 7.46
CA VAL A 453 -19.88 -16.02 7.71
C VAL A 453 -19.54 -16.09 9.19
N ILE A 454 -19.41 -14.93 9.84
CA ILE A 454 -19.09 -14.84 11.26
C ILE A 454 -20.27 -15.34 12.12
N CYS A 455 -21.51 -14.97 11.78
CA CYS A 455 -22.71 -15.52 12.41
C CYS A 455 -22.75 -17.05 12.28
N ASP A 456 -22.56 -17.58 11.07
CA ASP A 456 -22.57 -19.04 10.81
C ASP A 456 -21.53 -19.78 11.65
N PHE A 457 -20.34 -19.19 11.81
CA PHE A 457 -19.31 -19.71 12.71
C PHE A 457 -19.77 -19.68 14.18
N MET A 458 -20.23 -18.54 14.68
CA MET A 458 -20.68 -18.39 16.07
C MET A 458 -21.86 -19.31 16.41
N THR A 459 -22.78 -19.53 15.47
CA THR A 459 -23.91 -20.45 15.66
C THR A 459 -23.48 -21.91 15.77
N ARG A 460 -22.22 -22.28 15.48
CA ARG A 460 -21.68 -23.64 15.64
C ARG A 460 -21.02 -23.85 17.01
N LEU A 461 -20.86 -22.80 17.82
CA LEU A 461 -20.26 -22.86 19.16
C LEU A 461 -21.30 -23.35 20.18
N ARG A 462 -21.12 -24.57 20.72
CA ARG A 462 -22.13 -25.26 21.55
C ARG A 462 -21.86 -25.16 23.05
N SER A 463 -20.60 -25.23 23.47
CA SER A 463 -20.19 -25.19 24.88
C SER A 463 -19.63 -23.83 25.28
N GLU A 464 -19.69 -23.47 26.57
CA GLU A 464 -19.09 -22.22 27.08
C GLU A 464 -17.59 -22.10 26.76
N LYS A 465 -16.86 -23.23 26.79
CA LYS A 465 -15.45 -23.27 26.37
C LYS A 465 -15.29 -22.94 24.88
N SER A 466 -16.15 -23.49 24.01
CA SER A 466 -16.10 -23.22 22.56
C SER A 466 -16.51 -21.78 22.24
N LYS A 467 -17.48 -21.21 22.97
CA LYS A 467 -17.91 -19.81 22.80
C LYS A 467 -16.79 -18.84 23.15
N LYS A 468 -16.22 -18.96 24.36
CA LYS A 468 -15.05 -18.17 24.78
C LYS A 468 -13.89 -18.34 23.81
N GLY A 469 -13.66 -19.57 23.35
CA GLY A 469 -12.60 -19.87 22.41
C GLY A 469 -12.79 -19.26 21.02
N GLY A 470 -14.02 -19.28 20.49
CA GLY A 470 -14.34 -18.72 19.19
C GLY A 470 -14.33 -17.21 19.18
N ILE A 471 -14.83 -16.55 20.24
CA ILE A 471 -14.75 -15.09 20.39
C ILE A 471 -13.29 -14.65 20.46
N ASP A 472 -12.48 -15.31 21.30
CA ASP A 472 -11.05 -15.00 21.45
C ASP A 472 -10.23 -15.31 20.18
N LEU A 473 -10.67 -16.23 19.31
CA LEU A 473 -10.09 -16.41 17.96
C LEU A 473 -10.41 -15.20 17.08
N LEU A 474 -11.67 -14.76 17.04
CA LEU A 474 -12.11 -13.64 16.22
C LEU A 474 -11.52 -12.30 16.65
N GLN A 475 -11.22 -12.12 17.95
CA GLN A 475 -10.55 -10.93 18.47
C GLN A 475 -9.04 -10.88 18.17
N ARG A 476 -8.42 -11.98 17.70
CA ARG A 476 -6.98 -12.04 17.39
C ARG A 476 -6.62 -11.89 15.92
N ILE A 477 -7.59 -12.07 15.04
CA ILE A 477 -7.40 -11.78 13.62
C ILE A 477 -7.58 -10.28 13.39
N SER A 478 -7.02 -9.76 12.31
CA SER A 478 -7.09 -8.32 12.02
C SER A 478 -8.53 -7.87 11.73
N ALA A 479 -8.78 -6.57 11.84
CA ALA A 479 -10.07 -5.99 11.43
C ALA A 479 -10.40 -6.28 9.95
N LYS A 480 -9.37 -6.37 9.09
CA LYS A 480 -9.54 -6.73 7.68
C LYS A 480 -9.91 -8.20 7.50
N ASP A 481 -9.33 -9.10 8.30
CA ASP A 481 -9.68 -10.52 8.27
C ASP A 481 -11.14 -10.78 8.61
N LEU A 482 -11.75 -10.00 9.50
CA LEU A 482 -13.18 -10.13 9.78
C LEU A 482 -14.05 -9.89 8.54
N ARG A 483 -13.56 -9.12 7.57
CA ARG A 483 -14.27 -8.71 6.36
C ARG A 483 -14.16 -9.72 5.21
N ASP A 484 -13.22 -10.67 5.26
CA ASP A 484 -13.01 -11.63 4.18
C ASP A 484 -12.64 -13.06 4.61
N VAL A 485 -12.53 -13.35 5.91
CA VAL A 485 -12.27 -14.71 6.40
C VAL A 485 -13.39 -15.65 5.98
N ARG A 486 -12.99 -16.86 5.56
CA ARG A 486 -13.90 -17.93 5.15
C ARG A 486 -14.24 -18.84 6.33
N LEU A 487 -15.46 -19.39 6.31
CA LEU A 487 -15.96 -20.25 7.39
C LEU A 487 -15.05 -21.46 7.67
N GLU A 488 -14.53 -22.09 6.61
CA GLU A 488 -13.62 -23.23 6.71
C GLU A 488 -12.32 -22.92 7.45
N VAL A 489 -11.79 -21.71 7.33
CA VAL A 489 -10.61 -21.25 8.09
C VAL A 489 -10.97 -21.23 9.57
N LEU A 490 -12.04 -20.54 9.96
CA LEU A 490 -12.44 -20.43 11.37
C LEU A 490 -12.69 -21.80 12.00
N ILE A 491 -13.34 -22.72 11.26
CA ILE A 491 -13.61 -24.08 11.73
C ILE A 491 -12.31 -24.89 11.89
N ASP A 492 -11.43 -24.87 10.90
CA ASP A 492 -10.18 -25.64 10.95
C ASP A 492 -9.29 -25.23 12.13
N HIS A 493 -9.21 -23.92 12.39
CA HIS A 493 -8.44 -23.36 13.49
C HIS A 493 -9.07 -23.59 14.86
N MET A 494 -10.40 -23.64 14.96
CA MET A 494 -11.09 -24.03 16.19
C MET A 494 -10.86 -25.50 16.60
N LEU A 495 -10.55 -26.37 15.64
CA LEU A 495 -10.26 -27.79 15.86
C LEU A 495 -8.79 -28.06 16.24
N SER A 496 -8.03 -27.00 16.59
CA SER A 496 -6.63 -27.13 17.00
C SER A 496 -6.44 -27.92 18.30
N ASN A 497 -5.39 -28.75 18.34
CA ASN A 497 -5.01 -29.52 19.52
C ASN A 497 -4.35 -28.61 20.58
N VAL A 498 -4.86 -28.62 21.81
CA VAL A 498 -4.24 -27.93 22.95
C VAL A 498 -3.08 -28.77 23.49
N ARG A 499 -1.84 -28.31 23.32
CA ARG A 499 -0.61 -28.99 23.78
C ARG A 499 0.35 -28.12 24.60
N THR A 500 0.07 -26.83 24.67
CA THR A 500 0.80 -25.84 25.48
C THR A 500 -0.17 -25.21 26.47
N ASP A 501 0.34 -24.37 27.36
CA ASP A 501 -0.47 -23.50 28.21
C ASP A 501 -1.53 -22.70 27.42
N ALA A 502 -2.52 -22.19 28.16
CA ALA A 502 -3.67 -21.55 27.54
C ALA A 502 -3.32 -20.25 26.77
N GLU A 503 -2.27 -19.52 27.15
CA GLU A 503 -1.92 -18.24 26.54
C GLU A 503 -1.18 -18.45 25.22
N TYR A 504 -0.11 -19.25 25.18
CA TYR A 504 0.61 -19.53 23.94
C TYR A 504 -0.28 -20.30 22.95
N PHE A 505 -1.17 -21.17 23.45
CA PHE A 505 -2.14 -21.85 22.59
C PHE A 505 -3.05 -20.82 21.89
N ARG A 506 -3.58 -19.87 22.64
CA ARG A 506 -4.49 -18.84 22.15
C ARG A 506 -3.79 -17.87 21.21
N LYS A 507 -2.61 -17.39 21.58
CA LYS A 507 -1.85 -16.37 20.84
C LYS A 507 -1.22 -16.89 19.55
N TYR A 508 -0.68 -18.11 19.57
CA TYR A 508 0.09 -18.66 18.45
C TYR A 508 -0.61 -19.86 17.81
N VAL A 509 -0.93 -20.90 18.57
CA VAL A 509 -1.41 -22.17 17.98
C VAL A 509 -2.77 -22.02 17.32
N ARG A 510 -3.76 -21.45 18.00
CA ARG A 510 -5.13 -21.28 17.47
C ARG A 510 -5.25 -20.09 16.52
N ASN A 511 -4.38 -19.09 16.64
CA ASN A 511 -4.43 -17.91 15.80
C ASN A 511 -4.05 -18.28 14.35
N PRO A 512 -4.96 -18.11 13.37
CA PRO A 512 -4.65 -18.42 11.98
C PRO A 512 -3.61 -17.47 11.37
N ARG A 513 -3.55 -16.23 11.88
CA ARG A 513 -2.72 -15.13 11.38
C ARG A 513 -1.27 -15.32 11.82
N VAL A 514 -0.36 -15.37 10.84
CA VAL A 514 1.10 -15.44 11.05
C VAL A 514 1.76 -14.11 10.72
N SER A 515 1.47 -13.53 9.56
CA SER A 515 1.97 -12.24 9.08
C SER A 515 0.90 -11.54 8.24
N ASN A 516 1.16 -11.13 7.00
CA ASN A 516 0.25 -10.40 6.12
C ASN A 516 -0.45 -11.25 5.04
N GLU A 517 -0.40 -12.59 5.13
CA GLU A 517 -0.97 -13.53 4.16
C GLU A 517 -2.51 -13.51 4.09
N MET A 518 -3.11 -14.12 3.06
CA MET A 518 -4.52 -14.50 3.15
C MET A 518 -4.69 -15.69 4.11
N LEU A 519 -5.70 -15.63 4.97
CA LEU A 519 -5.96 -16.73 5.90
C LEU A 519 -6.47 -17.99 5.17
N THR A 520 -5.84 -19.13 5.45
CA THR A 520 -6.16 -20.43 4.83
C THR A 520 -6.39 -21.54 5.88
N PRO A 521 -7.18 -22.59 5.54
CA PRO A 521 -7.47 -23.72 6.44
C PRO A 521 -6.33 -24.76 6.43
N TYR A 522 -5.13 -24.35 6.82
CA TYR A 522 -3.92 -25.15 6.63
C TYR A 522 -3.76 -26.33 7.59
N LYS A 523 -4.45 -26.36 8.74
CA LYS A 523 -4.21 -27.40 9.77
C LYS A 523 -4.79 -28.74 9.36
N ALA A 524 -5.99 -28.74 8.75
CA ALA A 524 -6.60 -29.95 8.20
C ALA A 524 -5.71 -30.57 7.12
N PHE A 525 -5.14 -29.73 6.27
CA PHE A 525 -4.20 -30.14 5.25
C PHE A 525 -2.97 -30.83 5.86
N PHE A 526 -2.27 -30.17 6.78
CA PHE A 526 -1.07 -30.75 7.41
C PHE A 526 -1.34 -32.01 8.23
N ARG A 527 -2.51 -32.12 8.87
CA ARG A 527 -2.94 -33.38 9.52
C ARG A 527 -3.06 -34.56 8.56
N LYS A 528 -3.32 -34.29 7.27
CA LYS A 528 -3.46 -35.32 6.23
C LYS A 528 -2.12 -35.67 5.57
N VAL A 529 -1.27 -34.67 5.31
CA VAL A 529 -0.06 -34.87 4.51
C VAL A 529 1.19 -35.18 5.34
N VAL A 530 1.20 -34.87 6.63
CA VAL A 530 2.30 -35.22 7.55
C VAL A 530 1.94 -36.52 8.26
N SER A 531 2.86 -37.48 8.25
CA SER A 531 2.67 -38.75 8.96
C SER A 531 2.53 -38.53 10.46
N LYS A 532 1.88 -39.46 11.16
CA LYS A 532 1.71 -39.36 12.61
C LYS A 532 3.07 -39.44 13.31
N GLU A 533 3.95 -40.29 12.80
CA GLU A 533 5.30 -40.51 13.28
C GLU A 533 6.15 -39.24 13.16
N ASP A 534 6.12 -38.57 12.00
CA ASP A 534 6.84 -37.31 11.80
C ASP A 534 6.28 -36.20 12.70
N ALA A 535 4.94 -36.09 12.82
CA ALA A 535 4.31 -35.10 13.67
C ALA A 535 4.69 -35.29 15.15
N GLU A 536 4.78 -36.52 15.64
CA GLU A 536 5.25 -36.84 16.99
C GLU A 536 6.75 -36.52 17.15
N ALA A 537 7.56 -36.81 16.14
CA ALA A 537 9.00 -36.49 16.13
C ALA A 537 9.27 -34.98 16.15
N TYR A 538 8.54 -34.19 15.36
CA TYR A 538 8.66 -32.72 15.33
C TYR A 538 8.21 -32.09 16.65
N VAL A 539 7.18 -32.64 17.30
CA VAL A 539 6.73 -32.14 18.61
C VAL A 539 7.75 -32.45 19.70
N ALA A 540 8.36 -33.65 19.67
CA ALA A 540 9.42 -34.00 20.60
C ALA A 540 10.70 -33.18 20.37
N GLN A 541 11.02 -32.86 19.11
CA GLN A 541 12.22 -32.12 18.74
C GLN A 541 11.92 -31.17 17.56
N PRO A 542 11.46 -29.92 17.82
CA PRO A 542 11.07 -28.96 16.79
C PRO A 542 12.16 -28.65 15.75
N MET A 543 13.44 -28.80 16.10
CA MET A 543 14.55 -28.61 15.16
C MET A 543 14.53 -29.60 13.99
N LYS A 544 13.93 -30.79 14.14
CA LYS A 544 13.72 -31.71 13.01
C LYS A 544 12.79 -31.12 11.94
N LEU A 545 11.85 -30.27 12.34
CA LEU A 545 10.99 -29.57 11.38
C LEU A 545 11.80 -28.51 10.63
N VAL A 546 12.71 -27.81 11.32
CA VAL A 546 13.64 -26.84 10.71
C VAL A 546 14.50 -27.53 9.65
N GLU A 547 15.12 -28.67 9.99
CA GLU A 547 15.90 -29.50 9.06
C GLU A 547 15.08 -29.92 7.85
N TRP A 548 13.83 -30.36 8.10
CA TRP A 548 12.95 -30.77 7.02
C TRP A 548 12.63 -29.61 6.08
N VAL A 549 12.31 -28.41 6.60
CA VAL A 549 12.02 -27.24 5.76
C VAL A 549 13.26 -26.81 4.96
N ALA A 550 14.41 -26.69 5.62
CA ALA A 550 15.67 -26.32 4.96
C ALA A 550 16.13 -27.34 3.89
N GLY A 551 15.80 -28.62 4.08
CA GLY A 551 16.12 -29.69 3.13
C GLY A 551 15.12 -29.85 1.98
N ASN A 552 13.85 -29.49 2.17
CA ASN A 552 12.77 -29.80 1.23
C ASN A 552 12.15 -28.59 0.52
N ILE A 553 12.38 -27.36 0.99
CA ILE A 553 11.84 -26.14 0.38
C ILE A 553 12.98 -25.36 -0.26
N ARG A 554 12.95 -25.22 -1.59
CA ARG A 554 13.89 -24.35 -2.29
C ARG A 554 13.44 -22.90 -2.14
N VAL A 555 14.34 -22.04 -1.64
CA VAL A 555 14.10 -20.61 -1.54
C VAL A 555 14.58 -19.89 -2.79
N ASP A 556 13.71 -19.12 -3.42
CA ASP A 556 14.01 -18.27 -4.58
C ASP A 556 13.34 -16.90 -4.42
N LYS A 557 14.15 -15.85 -4.26
CA LYS A 557 13.67 -14.46 -4.09
C LYS A 557 12.91 -13.92 -5.30
N HIS A 558 13.00 -14.56 -6.47
CA HIS A 558 12.36 -14.09 -7.70
C HIS A 558 11.09 -14.86 -8.07
N CYS A 559 10.73 -15.93 -7.35
CA CYS A 559 9.64 -16.80 -7.79
C CYS A 559 8.25 -16.16 -7.64
N ASN A 560 8.07 -15.28 -6.64
CA ASN A 560 6.78 -14.71 -6.24
C ASN A 560 6.71 -13.17 -6.29
N LEU A 561 7.56 -12.53 -7.11
CA LEU A 561 7.60 -11.07 -7.19
C LEU A 561 6.25 -10.49 -7.64
N GLY A 562 5.68 -9.61 -6.81
CA GLY A 562 4.41 -8.94 -7.06
C GLY A 562 3.16 -9.70 -6.62
N GLY A 563 3.30 -10.93 -6.12
CA GLY A 563 2.20 -11.71 -5.54
C GLY A 563 2.00 -11.45 -4.05
N ASP A 564 0.87 -11.92 -3.52
CA ASP A 564 0.67 -12.13 -2.09
C ASP A 564 1.51 -13.32 -1.58
N PRO A 565 1.73 -13.45 -0.25
CA PRO A 565 2.44 -14.59 0.30
C PRO A 565 1.81 -15.91 -0.13
N ILE A 566 2.63 -16.85 -0.62
CA ILE A 566 2.16 -18.16 -1.10
C ILE A 566 1.54 -18.91 0.07
N SER A 567 0.37 -19.52 -0.15
CA SER A 567 -0.29 -20.28 0.93
C SER A 567 0.58 -21.42 1.46
N PRO A 568 0.42 -21.85 2.73
CA PRO A 568 1.16 -22.99 3.26
C PRO A 568 0.96 -24.28 2.46
N GLU A 569 -0.22 -24.48 1.88
CA GLU A 569 -0.49 -25.59 0.97
C GLU A 569 0.23 -25.41 -0.38
N GLY A 570 0.25 -24.19 -0.92
CA GLY A 570 0.99 -23.85 -2.13
C GLY A 570 2.48 -24.15 -1.99
N VAL A 571 3.13 -23.69 -0.91
CA VAL A 571 4.54 -23.98 -0.61
C VAL A 571 4.80 -25.49 -0.49
N TRP A 572 3.87 -26.23 0.15
CA TRP A 572 3.98 -27.68 0.22
C TRP A 572 3.97 -28.33 -1.17
N ARG A 573 3.03 -27.92 -2.05
CA ARG A 573 2.87 -28.52 -3.38
C ARG A 573 4.02 -28.18 -4.32
N THR A 574 4.51 -26.94 -4.29
CA THR A 574 5.55 -26.45 -5.21
C THR A 574 6.96 -26.84 -4.77
N ARG A 575 7.18 -27.05 -3.45
CA ARG A 575 8.53 -27.14 -2.85
C ARG A 575 9.42 -25.94 -3.17
N LEU A 576 8.80 -24.80 -3.49
CA LEU A 576 9.44 -23.56 -3.93
C LEU A 576 8.73 -22.37 -3.29
N ALA A 577 9.48 -21.47 -2.68
CA ALA A 577 8.93 -20.27 -2.06
C ALA A 577 9.94 -19.12 -2.04
N ASP A 578 9.46 -17.88 -1.90
CA ASP A 578 10.30 -16.81 -1.37
C ASP A 578 10.49 -17.01 0.16
N ALA A 579 11.44 -16.28 0.75
CA ALA A 579 11.78 -16.45 2.18
C ALA A 579 10.59 -16.18 3.11
N HIS A 580 9.82 -15.12 2.85
CA HIS A 580 8.66 -14.76 3.68
C HIS A 580 7.56 -15.83 3.64
N SER A 581 7.25 -16.33 2.44
CA SER A 581 6.31 -17.43 2.25
C SER A 581 6.78 -18.75 2.90
N ARG A 582 8.09 -19.04 2.86
CA ARG A 582 8.69 -20.19 3.61
C ARG A 582 8.50 -20.03 5.11
N ASP A 583 8.72 -18.84 5.64
CA ASP A 583 8.66 -18.56 7.06
C ASP A 583 7.21 -18.69 7.58
N ILE A 584 6.24 -18.17 6.82
CA ILE A 584 4.80 -18.38 7.07
C ILE A 584 4.44 -19.88 7.03
N PHE A 585 4.96 -20.60 6.03
CA PHE A 585 4.75 -22.04 5.89
C PHE A 585 5.29 -22.81 7.09
N PHE A 586 6.51 -22.54 7.55
CA PHE A 586 7.11 -23.19 8.72
C PHE A 586 6.26 -22.96 9.96
N VAL A 587 5.90 -21.70 10.25
CA VAL A 587 5.08 -21.35 11.41
C VAL A 587 3.70 -22.03 11.34
N SER A 588 3.09 -22.07 10.15
CA SER A 588 1.80 -22.74 9.93
C SER A 588 1.86 -24.25 10.16
N MET A 589 2.92 -24.90 9.68
CA MET A 589 3.15 -26.34 9.86
C MET A 589 3.42 -26.67 11.34
N ALA A 590 4.26 -25.88 12.03
CA ALA A 590 4.53 -26.02 13.45
C ALA A 590 3.25 -25.86 14.30
N ARG A 591 2.47 -24.79 14.06
CA ARG A 591 1.19 -24.53 14.74
C ARG A 591 0.13 -25.60 14.45
N SER A 592 0.20 -26.30 13.33
CA SER A 592 -0.70 -27.43 13.02
C SER A 592 -0.48 -28.63 13.94
N MET A 593 0.75 -28.79 14.45
CA MET A 593 1.15 -29.86 15.37
C MET A 593 1.08 -29.44 16.85
N GLY A 594 0.68 -28.19 17.11
CA GLY A 594 0.56 -27.62 18.46
C GLY A 594 1.84 -26.98 18.99
N ILE A 595 2.84 -26.75 18.13
CA ILE A 595 4.10 -26.08 18.49
C ILE A 595 3.90 -24.56 18.35
N PRO A 596 4.04 -23.76 19.42
CA PRO A 596 3.91 -22.32 19.33
C PRO A 596 5.09 -21.69 18.59
N ALA A 597 4.80 -20.94 17.53
CA ALA A 597 5.80 -20.27 16.70
C ALA A 597 5.26 -18.93 16.17
N ARG A 598 6.13 -17.99 15.81
CA ARG A 598 5.78 -16.68 15.21
C ARG A 598 6.87 -16.19 14.25
N ILE A 599 6.54 -15.17 13.47
CA ILE A 599 7.52 -14.26 12.86
C ILE A 599 7.54 -13.02 13.77
N ASP A 600 8.71 -12.62 14.23
CA ASP A 600 8.87 -11.43 15.07
C ASP A 600 8.66 -10.17 14.24
N GLU A 601 7.72 -9.32 14.62
CA GLU A 601 7.31 -8.15 13.83
C GLU A 601 8.40 -7.07 13.76
N VAL A 602 9.33 -7.04 14.73
CA VAL A 602 10.40 -6.03 14.79
C VAL A 602 11.58 -6.42 13.92
N THR A 603 12.01 -7.68 14.02
CA THR A 603 13.23 -8.17 13.36
C THR A 603 12.96 -8.98 12.10
N GLY A 604 11.72 -9.42 11.88
CA GLY A 604 11.33 -10.34 10.81
C GLY A 604 11.78 -11.80 11.03
N LYS A 605 12.41 -12.12 12.16
CA LYS A 605 12.96 -13.46 12.41
C LYS A 605 11.87 -14.47 12.79
N VAL A 606 12.03 -15.71 12.33
CA VAL A 606 11.20 -16.82 12.77
C VAL A 606 11.59 -17.24 14.18
N GLN A 607 10.59 -17.45 15.04
CA GLN A 607 10.79 -17.80 16.44
C GLN A 607 9.92 -18.98 16.87
N LEU A 608 10.54 -19.92 17.59
CA LEU A 608 9.86 -20.95 18.37
C LEU A 608 9.67 -20.45 19.80
N MET A 609 8.47 -20.56 20.36
CA MET A 609 8.22 -20.10 21.72
C MET A 609 8.46 -21.23 22.73
N LYS A 610 9.30 -20.95 23.73
CA LYS A 610 9.51 -21.78 24.93
C LYS A 610 8.89 -21.06 26.14
N GLU A 611 8.66 -21.79 27.24
CA GLU A 611 7.94 -21.27 28.43
C GLU A 611 8.47 -19.92 28.94
N GLU A 612 9.80 -19.70 28.89
CA GLU A 612 10.46 -18.48 29.41
C GLU A 612 11.19 -17.63 28.34
N SER A 613 11.21 -18.04 27.06
CA SER A 613 11.93 -17.30 26.01
C SER A 613 11.49 -17.65 24.58
N ALA A 614 11.81 -16.76 23.62
CA ALA A 614 11.73 -17.06 22.20
C ALA A 614 13.09 -17.53 21.67
N LEU A 615 13.10 -18.63 20.93
CA LEU A 615 14.28 -19.14 20.22
C LEU A 615 14.20 -18.70 18.76
N ASP A 616 15.13 -17.86 18.33
CA ASP A 616 15.31 -17.51 16.91
C ASP A 616 15.69 -18.77 16.12
N VAL A 617 15.06 -18.97 14.98
CA VAL A 617 15.32 -20.07 14.06
C VAL A 617 15.83 -19.50 12.76
N ASP A 618 17.00 -19.96 12.33
CA ASP A 618 17.51 -19.67 11.01
C ASP A 618 17.07 -20.79 10.06
N LEU A 619 16.21 -20.47 9.09
CA LEU A 619 15.73 -21.44 8.09
C LEU A 619 16.63 -21.50 6.84
N ASP A 620 17.68 -20.68 6.77
CA ASP A 620 18.67 -20.65 5.70
C ASP A 620 19.91 -21.50 6.01
N CYS A 621 20.19 -21.76 7.29
CA CYS A 621 21.29 -22.62 7.72
C CYS A 621 20.91 -24.12 7.68
N LYS A 622 21.69 -24.91 6.93
CA LYS A 622 21.50 -26.37 6.80
C LYS A 622 22.10 -27.17 7.96
N ASP A 623 22.97 -26.56 8.76
CA ASP A 623 23.64 -27.20 9.89
C ASP A 623 23.00 -26.78 11.22
N THR A 624 22.06 -27.59 11.71
CA THR A 624 21.32 -27.32 12.95
C THR A 624 22.14 -27.45 14.23
N VAL A 625 23.30 -28.11 14.17
CA VAL A 625 24.21 -28.30 15.32
C VAL A 625 24.80 -26.96 15.80
N PHE A 626 24.97 -25.97 14.91
CA PHE A 626 25.45 -24.62 15.28
C PHE A 626 24.34 -23.70 15.81
N MET A 627 23.06 -24.07 15.69
CA MET A 627 21.93 -23.22 16.09
C MET A 627 21.70 -23.17 17.60
N GLU A 628 22.06 -24.22 18.34
CA GLU A 628 21.96 -24.24 19.81
C GLU A 628 23.03 -23.37 20.50
N GLU A 629 24.10 -22.98 19.79
CA GLU A 629 25.22 -22.16 20.31
C GLU A 629 25.20 -20.68 19.86
N LEU A 630 24.34 -20.30 18.92
CA LEU A 630 24.16 -18.91 18.50
C LEU A 630 23.30 -18.15 19.51
N VAL A 631 23.84 -17.91 20.71
CA VAL A 631 23.27 -16.92 21.64
C VAL A 631 23.35 -15.57 20.92
N PRO A 632 22.22 -14.90 20.62
CA PRO A 632 22.26 -13.60 19.98
C PRO A 632 23.03 -12.67 20.89
N GLN A 633 24.16 -12.18 20.41
CA GLN A 633 24.95 -11.22 21.15
C GLN A 633 24.18 -9.91 21.13
N LYS A 634 23.58 -9.54 22.27
CA LYS A 634 22.74 -8.34 22.39
C LYS A 634 23.45 -7.26 23.18
N GLY A 635 23.21 -6.01 22.83
CA GLY A 635 23.58 -4.83 23.60
C GLY A 635 22.34 -3.99 23.95
N ARG A 636 22.54 -2.91 24.69
CA ARG A 636 21.47 -1.99 25.06
C ARG A 636 21.72 -0.62 24.44
N LEU A 637 20.76 -0.10 23.69
CA LEU A 637 20.79 1.26 23.17
C LEU A 637 20.01 2.20 24.09
N VAL A 638 20.62 3.31 24.50
CA VAL A 638 19.97 4.42 25.20
C VAL A 638 20.21 5.70 24.40
N ALA A 639 19.17 6.48 24.14
CA ALA A 639 19.31 7.80 23.53
C ALA A 639 18.89 8.88 24.53
N GLU A 640 19.74 9.87 24.75
CA GLU A 640 19.43 11.07 25.53
C GLU A 640 18.81 12.12 24.59
N TYR A 641 17.71 12.74 25.01
CA TYR A 641 17.02 13.76 24.24
C TYR A 641 16.88 15.02 25.09
N SER A 642 17.30 16.15 24.53
CA SER A 642 17.06 17.48 25.07
C SER A 642 15.83 18.07 24.39
N PRO A 643 14.67 18.17 25.07
CA PRO A 643 13.44 18.65 24.46
C PRO A 643 13.58 20.02 23.82
N VAL A 644 13.18 20.12 22.55
CA VAL A 644 12.93 21.42 21.91
C VAL A 644 11.54 21.91 22.26
N LYS A 645 11.28 23.22 22.13
CA LYS A 645 10.03 23.85 22.63
C LYS A 645 8.75 23.21 22.05
N SER A 646 8.81 22.76 20.80
CA SER A 646 7.68 22.20 20.06
C SER A 646 7.67 20.68 19.97
N LEU A 647 8.51 19.98 20.76
CA LEU A 647 8.57 18.52 20.73
C LEU A 647 9.16 17.98 22.03
N ASP A 648 8.30 17.48 22.92
CA ASP A 648 8.66 16.93 24.22
C ASP A 648 9.00 15.43 24.16
N ASP A 649 8.30 14.65 23.33
CA ASP A 649 8.54 13.23 23.13
C ASP A 649 8.52 12.85 21.63
N PRO A 650 9.69 12.78 20.97
CA PRO A 650 9.80 12.40 19.56
C PRO A 650 9.12 11.06 19.27
N LYS A 651 8.33 11.01 18.20
CA LYS A 651 7.64 9.80 17.74
C LYS A 651 8.45 9.04 16.70
N TYR A 652 8.46 7.70 16.81
CA TYR A 652 9.03 6.82 15.79
C TYR A 652 8.23 6.96 14.48
N TYR A 653 8.91 6.95 13.33
CA TYR A 653 8.39 7.26 11.99
C TYR A 653 7.99 8.72 11.71
N SER A 654 7.63 9.54 12.70
CA SER A 654 7.41 10.98 12.44
C SER A 654 8.70 11.78 12.57
N HIS A 655 9.53 11.43 13.57
CA HIS A 655 10.69 12.22 13.97
C HIS A 655 12.01 11.46 13.87
N PHE A 656 11.99 10.15 14.15
CA PHE A 656 13.19 9.34 14.07
C PHE A 656 12.90 7.88 13.70
N THR A 657 13.90 7.22 13.12
CA THR A 657 13.90 5.77 12.87
C THR A 657 15.28 5.16 13.10
N LEU A 658 15.31 3.84 13.31
CA LEU A 658 16.54 3.05 13.43
C LEU A 658 16.61 2.04 12.30
N SER A 659 17.74 2.02 11.58
CA SER A 659 18.04 1.00 10.57
C SER A 659 19.29 0.22 10.95
N LYS A 660 19.27 -1.11 10.87
CA LYS A 660 20.47 -1.93 10.97
C LYS A 660 21.25 -1.89 9.66
N VAL A 661 22.57 -1.77 9.73
CA VAL A 661 23.45 -1.93 8.57
C VAL A 661 23.66 -3.42 8.33
N THR A 662 23.27 -3.88 7.15
CA THR A 662 23.44 -5.28 6.71
C THR A 662 24.91 -5.56 6.34
N PRO A 663 25.35 -6.83 6.34
CA PRO A 663 26.71 -7.19 5.91
C PRO A 663 27.07 -6.76 4.47
N GLN A 664 26.07 -6.48 3.63
CA GLN A 664 26.27 -5.97 2.27
C GLN A 664 26.41 -4.43 2.21
N GLY A 665 26.34 -3.72 3.33
CA GLY A 665 26.38 -2.26 3.39
C GLY A 665 25.06 -1.58 3.02
N ARG A 666 23.93 -2.28 3.14
CA ARG A 666 22.57 -1.74 2.94
C ARG A 666 21.87 -1.50 4.28
N LEU A 667 20.83 -0.68 4.28
CA LEU A 667 20.04 -0.35 5.46
C LEU A 667 18.80 -1.25 5.56
N GLN A 668 18.54 -1.79 6.75
CA GLN A 668 17.33 -2.52 7.10
C GLN A 668 16.61 -1.80 8.24
N LEU A 669 15.47 -1.19 7.96
CA LEU A 669 14.64 -0.52 8.96
C LEU A 669 14.17 -1.50 10.04
N LEU A 670 14.23 -1.07 11.30
CA LEU A 670 13.60 -1.78 12.42
C LEU A 670 12.13 -1.35 12.52
N SER A 671 11.21 -2.30 12.43
CA SER A 671 9.78 -2.02 12.47
C SER A 671 9.27 -1.97 13.91
N TYR A 672 8.63 -0.87 14.29
CA TYR A 672 7.94 -0.74 15.57
C TYR A 672 6.47 -0.36 15.34
N ASP A 673 5.69 -0.41 16.42
CA ASP A 673 4.26 -0.07 16.39
C ASP A 673 4.07 1.42 16.07
N GLU A 674 3.30 1.71 15.02
CA GLU A 674 2.89 3.05 14.56
C GLU A 674 1.70 3.60 15.36
N GLY A 675 0.93 2.72 16.03
CA GLY A 675 -0.35 3.02 16.66
C GLY A 675 -1.50 3.08 15.64
N ASP A 676 -2.63 2.45 15.96
CA ASP A 676 -3.86 2.57 15.17
C ASP A 676 -4.67 3.80 15.62
N LEU A 677 -5.46 4.37 14.68
CA LEU A 677 -6.46 5.42 14.94
C LEU A 677 -7.39 5.12 16.14
N ASP A 678 -7.63 3.83 16.43
CA ASP A 678 -8.51 3.37 17.50
C ASP A 678 -7.81 2.63 18.66
N MET A 679 -6.50 2.30 18.60
CA MET A 679 -5.89 1.33 19.55
C MET A 679 -4.55 1.73 20.20
N GLY A 680 -3.99 2.92 19.99
CA GLY A 680 -2.87 3.36 20.85
C GLY A 680 -2.07 4.56 20.37
N SER A 681 -1.33 5.16 21.31
CA SER A 681 -0.23 6.08 21.00
C SER A 681 0.99 5.25 20.58
N GLY A 682 1.38 5.28 19.31
CA GLY A 682 2.51 4.52 18.76
C GLY A 682 3.85 4.72 19.49
N THR A 683 4.91 4.11 18.96
CA THR A 683 6.23 4.08 19.60
C THR A 683 6.86 5.49 19.68
N THR A 684 7.42 5.86 20.85
CA THR A 684 8.07 7.17 21.07
C THR A 684 9.48 7.01 21.63
N TRP A 685 10.24 8.10 21.68
CA TRP A 685 11.56 8.14 22.33
C TRP A 685 11.47 7.71 23.80
N SER A 686 10.46 8.18 24.53
CA SER A 686 10.33 7.88 25.95
C SER A 686 10.00 6.40 26.22
N SER A 687 9.24 5.75 25.35
CA SER A 687 8.91 4.33 25.45
C SER A 687 10.05 3.42 24.96
N LEU A 688 10.74 3.81 23.89
CA LEU A 688 11.76 2.98 23.23
C LEU A 688 13.19 3.24 23.75
N LEU A 689 13.63 4.49 23.83
CA LEU A 689 15.06 4.83 23.96
C LEU A 689 15.43 5.44 25.31
N LYS A 690 14.51 6.10 26.02
CA LYS A 690 14.80 6.78 27.30
C LYS A 690 15.24 5.81 28.40
N LYS A 691 14.54 4.68 28.54
CA LYS A 691 14.95 3.58 29.43
C LYS A 691 15.84 2.57 28.72
N GLY A 692 16.10 2.76 27.43
CA GLY A 692 16.92 1.92 26.58
C GLY A 692 16.27 0.61 26.13
N THR A 693 16.59 0.22 24.90
CA THR A 693 16.08 -0.97 24.21
C THR A 693 17.21 -1.96 23.96
N VAL A 694 16.89 -3.25 24.07
CA VAL A 694 17.85 -4.34 23.77
C VAL A 694 17.79 -4.64 22.28
N LEU A 695 18.95 -4.57 21.62
CA LEU A 695 19.10 -4.84 20.19
C LEU A 695 20.24 -5.83 19.95
N ASP A 696 20.22 -6.50 18.80
CA ASP A 696 21.32 -7.35 18.37
C ASP A 696 22.59 -6.51 18.18
N ALA A 697 23.75 -7.08 18.45
CA ALA A 697 25.03 -6.46 18.14
C ALA A 697 25.18 -6.24 16.63
N GLY A 698 25.91 -5.19 16.29
CA GLY A 698 26.12 -4.72 14.92
C GLY A 698 25.94 -3.21 14.80
N ASP A 699 26.02 -2.73 13.57
CA ASP A 699 25.94 -1.30 13.26
C ASP A 699 24.53 -0.85 12.89
N TYR A 700 24.23 0.39 13.27
CA TYR A 700 22.93 1.00 13.13
C TYR A 700 23.05 2.44 12.65
N LEU A 701 22.03 2.88 11.91
CA LEU A 701 21.83 4.25 11.47
C LEU A 701 20.58 4.81 12.15
N LEU A 702 20.75 5.85 12.95
CA LEU A 702 19.68 6.70 13.43
C LEU A 702 19.47 7.84 12.44
N VAL A 703 18.27 7.95 11.91
CA VAL A 703 17.84 9.10 11.12
C VAL A 703 16.89 9.92 11.97
N THR A 704 17.14 11.22 12.08
CA THR A 704 16.17 12.20 12.61
C THR A 704 15.82 13.19 11.53
N GLY A 705 14.63 13.77 11.59
CA GLY A 705 14.33 14.89 10.72
C GLY A 705 13.13 15.73 11.10
N THR A 706 13.18 16.97 10.62
CA THR A 706 12.18 17.99 10.86
C THR A 706 11.65 18.48 9.51
N ARG A 707 10.39 18.14 9.20
CA ARG A 707 9.71 18.60 7.99
C ARG A 707 9.28 20.07 8.13
N LEU A 708 9.55 20.87 7.10
CA LEU A 708 9.22 22.28 6.96
C LEU A 708 7.90 22.45 6.18
N ALA A 709 7.27 23.62 6.25
CA ALA A 709 6.01 23.89 5.55
C ALA A 709 6.16 23.82 4.02
N SER A 710 7.35 24.10 3.49
CA SER A 710 7.68 23.92 2.07
C SER A 710 7.70 22.44 1.63
N GLY A 711 7.64 21.50 2.58
CA GLY A 711 7.91 20.08 2.38
C GLY A 711 9.40 19.73 2.42
N GLY A 712 10.29 20.73 2.54
CA GLY A 712 11.71 20.52 2.77
C GLY A 712 11.97 19.86 4.12
N VAL A 713 13.12 19.20 4.27
CA VAL A 713 13.44 18.44 5.48
C VAL A 713 14.84 18.77 5.96
N LEU A 714 14.94 19.11 7.25
CA LEU A 714 16.20 19.20 7.98
C LEU A 714 16.46 17.85 8.63
N SER A 715 17.27 16.99 8.01
CA SER A 715 17.58 15.65 8.50
C SER A 715 18.97 15.56 9.11
N ARG A 716 19.19 14.58 9.99
CA ARG A 716 20.51 14.19 10.50
C ARG A 716 20.63 12.68 10.49
N LEU A 717 21.74 12.19 9.96
CA LEU A 717 22.09 10.77 9.95
C LEU A 717 23.21 10.54 10.96
N THR A 718 23.02 9.62 11.89
CA THR A 718 24.02 9.24 12.91
C THR A 718 24.24 7.73 12.86
N GLU A 719 25.45 7.31 12.51
CA GLU A 719 25.87 5.91 12.57
C GLU A 719 26.43 5.59 13.97
N PHE A 720 26.13 4.39 14.48
CA PHE A 720 26.69 3.88 15.71
C PHE A 720 26.68 2.34 15.79
N SER A 721 27.60 1.77 16.57
CA SER A 721 27.67 0.33 16.84
C SER A 721 27.06 -0.07 18.19
N ILE A 722 26.42 -1.24 18.22
CA ILE A 722 25.97 -1.92 19.44
C ILE A 722 26.89 -3.09 19.73
N ASN A 723 27.55 -3.03 20.88
CA ASN A 723 28.46 -4.07 21.33
C ASN A 723 27.78 -5.05 22.30
N PRO A 724 28.12 -6.35 22.25
CA PRO A 724 27.58 -7.37 23.14
C PRO A 724 27.74 -7.01 24.63
N GLY A 725 26.66 -7.10 25.40
CA GLY A 725 26.64 -6.85 26.84
C GLY A 725 26.90 -5.40 27.27
N GLN A 726 27.12 -4.47 26.32
CA GLN A 726 27.40 -3.07 26.60
C GLN A 726 26.14 -2.20 26.44
N THR A 727 26.15 -1.03 27.08
CA THR A 727 25.14 0.02 26.85
C THR A 727 25.73 1.10 25.95
N THR A 728 25.26 1.19 24.71
CA THR A 728 25.57 2.30 23.80
C THR A 728 24.69 3.49 24.18
N ARG A 729 25.31 4.66 24.37
CA ARG A 729 24.63 5.93 24.66
C ARG A 729 24.86 6.90 23.52
N LEU A 730 23.79 7.50 23.01
CA LEU A 730 23.84 8.53 21.97
C LEU A 730 22.91 9.69 22.29
N GLU A 731 23.10 10.82 21.62
CA GLU A 731 22.21 11.97 21.68
C GLU A 731 21.24 11.93 20.50
N LEU A 732 19.93 12.00 20.78
CA LEU A 732 18.91 12.18 19.76
C LEU A 732 18.78 13.68 19.47
N VAL A 733 19.28 14.11 18.31
CA VAL A 733 19.31 15.53 17.93
C VAL A 733 18.19 15.83 16.93
N MET A 734 17.27 16.73 17.33
CA MET A 734 16.25 17.29 16.44
C MET A 734 16.70 18.67 15.95
N ARG A 735 16.81 18.85 14.62
CA ARG A 735 17.21 20.12 14.02
C ARG A 735 16.01 21.07 13.92
N GLU A 736 16.19 22.34 14.29
CA GLU A 736 15.16 23.37 14.17
C GLU A 736 15.56 24.41 13.10
N SER A 737 14.57 24.89 12.33
CA SER A 737 14.75 26.11 11.52
C SER A 737 14.50 27.32 12.43
N LYS A 738 15.49 28.21 12.56
CA LYS A 738 15.36 29.44 13.37
C LYS A 738 14.58 30.55 12.66
N ASP A 739 14.27 30.38 11.37
CA ASP A 739 13.88 31.47 10.47
C ASP A 739 12.47 31.36 9.85
N GLU A 740 11.59 30.47 10.33
CA GLU A 740 10.34 30.13 9.61
C GLU A 740 8.99 30.42 10.31
N VAL A 741 8.93 31.16 11.42
CA VAL A 741 7.69 31.89 11.73
C VAL A 741 7.73 33.22 10.98
N GLN A 742 7.68 33.15 9.65
CA GLN A 742 7.48 34.33 8.82
C GLN A 742 5.99 34.57 8.64
N VAL A 743 5.56 35.82 8.73
CA VAL A 743 4.22 36.21 8.30
C VAL A 743 4.15 35.93 6.79
N ILE A 744 3.45 34.86 6.41
CA ILE A 744 3.34 34.38 5.03
C ILE A 744 2.31 35.17 4.21
N GLY A 745 1.46 35.94 4.88
CA GLY A 745 0.53 36.86 4.25
C GLY A 745 -0.37 37.56 5.25
N SER A 746 -1.37 38.29 4.75
CA SER A 746 -2.34 39.00 5.59
C SER A 746 -3.77 38.61 5.22
N PHE A 747 -4.61 38.33 6.22
CA PHE A 747 -6.00 37.89 6.05
C PHE A 747 -6.92 38.71 6.95
N ASN A 748 -8.06 39.17 6.45
CA ASN A 748 -8.98 40.01 7.22
C ASN A 748 -9.77 39.18 8.26
N SER A 749 -9.38 39.27 9.54
CA SER A 749 -10.05 38.59 10.65
C SER A 749 -11.47 39.12 10.93
N GLU A 750 -11.85 40.28 10.38
CA GLU A 750 -13.21 40.81 10.48
C GLU A 750 -14.13 40.31 9.34
N SER A 751 -13.66 39.34 8.54
CA SER A 751 -14.50 38.73 7.52
C SER A 751 -15.68 37.99 8.16
N LEU A 752 -16.87 38.25 7.65
CA LEU A 752 -18.12 37.71 8.16
C LEU A 752 -18.41 36.32 7.59
N PHE A 753 -18.91 35.44 8.44
CA PHE A 753 -19.46 34.15 8.05
C PHE A 753 -20.78 33.92 8.81
N THR A 754 -21.54 32.90 8.42
CA THR A 754 -22.75 32.50 9.15
C THR A 754 -22.47 31.26 9.99
N PRO A 755 -22.37 31.36 11.32
CA PRO A 755 -22.22 30.20 12.20
C PRO A 755 -23.46 29.29 12.12
N LEU A 756 -23.26 27.98 12.17
CA LEU A 756 -24.36 27.01 12.13
C LEU A 756 -25.08 26.86 13.47
N GLN A 757 -24.48 27.37 14.54
CA GLN A 757 -24.98 27.28 15.91
C GLN A 757 -25.80 28.52 16.32
N ALA A 758 -25.78 29.59 15.51
CA ALA A 758 -26.52 30.83 15.74
C ALA A 758 -27.54 31.03 14.60
N GLU A 759 -28.83 31.13 14.92
CA GLU A 759 -29.89 31.36 13.92
C GLU A 759 -29.72 32.74 13.26
N ASN A 760 -29.22 32.77 12.01
CA ASN A 760 -29.24 33.91 11.09
C ASN A 760 -28.50 35.21 11.52
N SER A 761 -27.52 35.14 12.41
CA SER A 761 -26.59 36.26 12.65
C SER A 761 -25.26 36.03 11.95
N GLU A 762 -24.87 36.94 11.06
CA GLU A 762 -23.48 36.98 10.57
C GLU A 762 -22.57 37.40 11.72
N GLU A 763 -21.46 36.68 11.89
CA GLU A 763 -20.45 36.93 12.93
C GLU A 763 -19.08 37.03 12.24
N SER A 764 -18.20 37.91 12.74
CA SER A 764 -16.84 37.97 12.22
C SER A 764 -15.97 36.83 12.78
N LEU A 765 -14.95 36.41 12.03
CA LEU A 765 -14.00 35.40 12.53
C LEU A 765 -13.34 35.83 13.85
N LEU A 766 -13.10 37.13 14.02
CA LEU A 766 -12.56 37.71 15.25
C LEU A 766 -13.54 37.61 16.42
N GLU A 767 -14.82 37.90 16.21
CA GLU A 767 -15.86 37.78 17.24
C GLU A 767 -16.02 36.32 17.69
N ALA A 768 -16.08 35.39 16.73
CA ALA A 768 -16.24 33.97 16.99
C ALA A 768 -15.02 33.34 17.69
N CYS A 769 -13.80 33.79 17.36
CA CYS A 769 -12.56 33.21 17.89
C CYS A 769 -11.98 33.92 19.12
N GLY A 770 -12.34 35.19 19.32
CA GLY A 770 -11.77 36.06 20.34
C GLY A 770 -10.33 36.50 20.07
N ARG A 771 -9.71 37.20 21.04
CA ARG A 771 -8.37 37.76 20.88
C ARG A 771 -7.26 36.72 20.96
N GLY A 772 -6.56 36.47 19.87
CA GLY A 772 -5.33 35.70 19.77
C GLY A 772 -5.15 35.11 18.38
N TYR A 773 -4.39 34.03 18.30
CA TYR A 773 -4.34 33.17 17.10
C TYR A 773 -5.56 32.24 17.06
N PHE A 774 -6.01 31.92 15.85
CA PHE A 774 -7.10 31.01 15.56
C PHE A 774 -6.87 30.28 14.23
N VAL A 775 -7.58 29.18 14.02
CA VAL A 775 -7.52 28.40 12.78
C VAL A 775 -8.77 28.69 11.95
N VAL A 776 -8.60 28.88 10.64
CA VAL A 776 -9.71 28.91 9.68
C VAL A 776 -9.50 27.80 8.67
N GLY A 777 -10.49 26.94 8.50
CA GLY A 777 -10.50 25.85 7.52
C GLY A 777 -11.66 26.02 6.54
N ILE A 778 -11.42 25.95 5.24
CA ILE A 778 -12.46 25.84 4.21
C ILE A 778 -12.51 24.37 3.78
N LEU A 779 -13.67 23.73 3.92
CA LEU A 779 -13.82 22.29 3.72
C LEU A 779 -14.46 21.95 2.37
N GLY A 780 -13.91 20.94 1.68
CA GLY A 780 -14.56 20.30 0.53
C GLY A 780 -15.25 19.02 0.96
N VAL A 781 -16.59 19.01 1.01
CA VAL A 781 -17.34 17.86 1.57
C VAL A 781 -17.24 16.65 0.66
N ASN A 782 -17.02 15.46 1.24
CA ASN A 782 -16.81 14.18 0.55
C ASN A 782 -15.57 14.13 -0.35
N GLN A 783 -14.58 15.00 -0.12
CA GLN A 783 -13.30 14.95 -0.83
C GLN A 783 -12.24 14.26 0.07
N GLU A 784 -11.46 13.33 -0.49
CA GLU A 784 -10.41 12.60 0.24
C GLU A 784 -9.44 13.52 1.01
N PRO A 785 -8.93 14.64 0.44
CA PRO A 785 -8.09 15.59 1.18
C PRO A 785 -8.75 16.17 2.44
N THR A 786 -10.05 16.49 2.39
CA THR A 786 -10.80 17.01 3.54
C THR A 786 -10.98 15.92 4.59
N ASN A 787 -11.30 14.71 4.16
CA ASN A 787 -11.50 13.58 5.07
C ASN A 787 -10.21 13.24 5.82
N HIS A 788 -9.06 13.26 5.14
CA HIS A 788 -7.74 13.13 5.76
C HIS A 788 -7.46 14.25 6.76
N ALA A 789 -7.60 15.50 6.34
CA ALA A 789 -7.38 16.67 7.19
C ALA A 789 -8.19 16.63 8.49
N LEU A 790 -9.48 16.28 8.42
CA LEU A 790 -10.34 16.19 9.60
C LEU A 790 -9.96 15.03 10.54
N ARG A 791 -9.56 13.88 9.99
CA ARG A 791 -9.08 12.73 10.79
C ARG A 791 -7.76 13.04 11.49
N ASP A 792 -6.86 13.73 10.81
CA ASP A 792 -5.60 14.19 11.40
C ASP A 792 -5.84 15.20 12.53
N ILE A 793 -6.78 16.14 12.35
CA ILE A 793 -7.18 17.08 13.40
C ILE A 793 -7.79 16.34 14.60
N ALA A 794 -8.64 15.34 14.37
CA ALA A 794 -9.24 14.54 15.42
C ALA A 794 -8.18 13.80 16.27
N ALA A 795 -7.14 13.25 15.63
CA ALA A 795 -6.04 12.56 16.33
C ALA A 795 -5.28 13.48 17.31
N PHE A 796 -5.25 14.80 17.06
CA PHE A 796 -4.59 15.80 17.91
C PHE A 796 -5.56 16.57 18.82
N LYS A 797 -6.79 16.09 19.01
CA LYS A 797 -7.80 16.71 19.88
C LYS A 797 -7.27 17.15 21.25
N PRO A 798 -6.54 16.32 22.04
CA PRO A 798 -6.09 16.73 23.37
C PRO A 798 -5.16 17.95 23.35
N GLY A 799 -4.30 18.05 22.33
CA GLY A 799 -3.38 19.19 22.16
C GLY A 799 -4.10 20.47 21.76
N LEU A 800 -5.01 20.36 20.79
CA LEU A 800 -5.81 21.50 20.29
C LEU A 800 -6.78 22.04 21.35
N GLU A 801 -7.40 21.16 22.14
CA GLU A 801 -8.26 21.57 23.26
C GLU A 801 -7.45 22.21 24.40
N LYS A 802 -6.23 21.72 24.65
CA LYS A 802 -5.30 22.31 25.64
C LYS A 802 -4.82 23.70 25.21
N TRP A 803 -4.60 23.94 23.92
CA TRP A 803 -4.30 25.27 23.39
C TRP A 803 -5.44 26.27 23.64
N GLY A 804 -6.69 25.78 23.64
CA GLY A 804 -7.86 26.52 24.11
C GLY A 804 -8.34 27.62 23.17
N ARG A 805 -7.81 27.68 21.93
CA ARG A 805 -8.29 28.61 20.89
C ARG A 805 -9.32 27.94 19.97
N LYS A 806 -10.12 28.77 19.32
CA LYS A 806 -11.20 28.34 18.42
C LYS A 806 -10.67 28.01 17.03
N MET A 807 -11.35 27.08 16.38
CA MET A 807 -11.11 26.70 15.00
C MET A 807 -12.41 26.89 14.22
N VAL A 808 -12.43 27.72 13.19
CA VAL A 808 -13.62 27.94 12.37
C VAL A 808 -13.52 27.11 11.11
N LEU A 809 -14.42 26.15 10.95
CA LEU A 809 -14.52 25.31 9.77
C LEU A 809 -15.72 25.75 8.93
N LEU A 810 -15.43 26.32 7.76
CA LEU A 810 -16.40 26.89 6.85
C LEU A 810 -16.70 25.93 5.69
N PHE A 811 -17.98 25.83 5.36
CA PHE A 811 -18.46 25.19 4.15
C PHE A 811 -18.68 26.26 3.06
N PRO A 812 -18.35 25.98 1.79
CA PRO A 812 -18.55 26.94 0.71
C PRO A 812 -20.01 27.40 0.53
N ASN A 813 -20.98 26.56 0.92
CA ASN A 813 -22.41 26.88 0.88
C ASN A 813 -23.24 25.92 1.75
N GLU A 814 -24.52 26.24 1.96
CA GLU A 814 -25.45 25.43 2.75
C GLU A 814 -25.68 24.01 2.17
N ALA A 815 -25.59 23.85 0.85
CA ALA A 815 -25.78 22.55 0.20
C ALA A 815 -24.61 21.59 0.51
N GLN A 816 -23.38 22.09 0.51
CA GLN A 816 -22.18 21.36 0.95
C GLN A 816 -22.33 20.96 2.42
N TYR A 817 -22.73 21.88 3.29
CA TYR A 817 -22.95 21.57 4.71
C TYR A 817 -23.99 20.45 4.91
N LYS A 818 -25.13 20.48 4.19
CA LYS A 818 -26.17 19.43 4.30
C LYS A 818 -25.68 18.03 3.92
N LYS A 819 -24.62 17.94 3.10
CA LYS A 819 -23.96 16.67 2.75
C LYS A 819 -22.98 16.20 3.83
N PHE A 820 -22.45 17.10 4.64
CA PHE A 820 -21.51 16.76 5.70
C PHE A 820 -22.19 15.92 6.79
N ARG A 821 -21.48 14.89 7.27
CA ARG A 821 -21.93 14.00 8.34
C ARG A 821 -20.89 14.03 9.46
N PRO A 822 -21.11 14.84 10.52
CA PRO A 822 -20.18 14.94 11.63
C PRO A 822 -19.87 13.59 12.31
N ASP A 823 -20.85 12.66 12.31
CA ASP A 823 -20.71 11.32 12.89
C ASP A 823 -19.63 10.47 12.19
N GLU A 824 -19.24 10.80 10.95
CA GLU A 824 -18.17 10.12 10.22
C GLU A 824 -16.76 10.53 10.70
N PHE A 825 -16.67 11.59 11.50
CA PHE A 825 -15.41 12.13 12.05
C PHE A 825 -15.48 12.20 13.59
N PRO A 826 -15.57 11.04 14.28
CA PRO A 826 -15.56 11.03 15.74
C PRO A 826 -14.24 11.59 16.27
N GLY A 827 -14.30 12.30 17.40
CA GLY A 827 -13.10 12.79 18.07
C GLY A 827 -12.57 14.15 17.60
N LEU A 828 -13.34 14.92 16.83
CA LEU A 828 -12.98 16.31 16.53
C LEU A 828 -12.97 17.20 17.82
N PRO A 829 -12.07 18.22 17.89
CA PRO A 829 -12.02 19.17 19.01
C PRO A 829 -13.34 19.87 19.29
N SER A 830 -13.71 20.00 20.57
CA SER A 830 -14.89 20.76 21.01
C SER A 830 -14.77 22.28 20.82
N THR A 831 -13.58 22.77 20.45
CA THR A 831 -13.32 24.18 20.14
C THR A 831 -13.70 24.58 18.72
N ILE A 832 -14.14 23.63 17.89
CA ILE A 832 -14.54 23.89 16.51
C ILE A 832 -15.90 24.61 16.44
N ILE A 833 -15.94 25.66 15.62
CA ILE A 833 -17.14 26.37 15.21
C ILE A 833 -17.36 26.06 13.73
N TYR A 834 -18.54 25.56 13.38
CA TYR A 834 -18.90 25.32 12.00
C TYR A 834 -19.69 26.49 11.42
N GLY A 835 -19.46 26.82 10.16
CA GLY A 835 -20.14 27.93 9.50
C GLY A 835 -20.24 27.80 7.99
N ILE A 836 -20.97 28.72 7.38
CA ILE A 836 -21.08 28.87 5.92
C ILE A 836 -20.32 30.12 5.50
N ASP A 837 -19.50 29.99 4.47
CA ASP A 837 -18.81 31.12 3.85
C ASP A 837 -19.78 31.97 3.00
N THR A 838 -20.41 32.97 3.60
CA THR A 838 -21.37 33.86 2.92
C THR A 838 -20.72 35.06 2.24
N ASN A 839 -19.51 35.46 2.66
CA ASN A 839 -18.82 36.68 2.20
C ASN A 839 -17.50 36.40 1.46
N GLY A 840 -17.30 35.17 0.97
CA GLY A 840 -16.18 34.82 0.10
C GLY A 840 -14.83 34.78 0.82
N ILE A 841 -14.79 34.34 2.07
CA ILE A 841 -13.59 34.08 2.86
C ILE A 841 -12.63 33.16 2.12
N ALA A 842 -13.13 32.11 1.46
CA ALA A 842 -12.31 31.20 0.67
C ALA A 842 -11.56 31.93 -0.46
N ALA A 843 -12.26 32.83 -1.18
CA ALA A 843 -11.66 33.63 -2.24
C ALA A 843 -10.64 34.65 -1.69
N GLN A 844 -10.95 35.26 -0.54
CA GLN A 844 -10.03 36.17 0.15
C GLN A 844 -8.75 35.48 0.61
N ILE A 845 -8.85 34.28 1.20
CA ILE A 845 -7.68 33.46 1.57
C ILE A 845 -6.86 33.13 0.33
N ALA A 846 -7.52 32.69 -0.75
CA ALA A 846 -6.84 32.32 -1.98
C ALA A 846 -6.09 33.49 -2.62
N GLU A 847 -6.68 34.69 -2.64
CA GLU A 847 -6.03 35.89 -3.16
C GLU A 847 -4.90 36.37 -2.25
N ALA A 848 -5.14 36.46 -0.94
CA ALA A 848 -4.18 36.93 0.05
C ALA A 848 -2.94 36.05 0.11
N MET A 849 -3.11 34.73 0.05
CA MET A 849 -2.01 33.76 0.08
C MET A 849 -1.44 33.45 -1.31
N LYS A 850 -1.95 34.11 -2.37
CA LYS A 850 -1.56 33.90 -3.78
C LYS A 850 -1.64 32.42 -4.19
N LEU A 851 -2.68 31.72 -3.74
CA LEU A 851 -2.93 30.32 -4.07
C LEU A 851 -3.17 30.21 -5.58
N ARG A 852 -2.41 29.33 -6.24
CA ARG A 852 -2.46 29.16 -7.70
C ARG A 852 -3.79 28.55 -8.18
N HIS A 853 -4.39 27.70 -7.36
CA HIS A 853 -5.60 26.97 -7.70
C HIS A 853 -6.69 27.28 -6.67
N LYS A 854 -7.55 28.27 -6.94
CA LYS A 854 -8.56 28.77 -5.99
C LYS A 854 -9.66 27.75 -5.65
N GLU A 855 -9.84 26.76 -6.50
CA GLU A 855 -10.89 25.73 -6.40
C GLU A 855 -10.47 24.52 -5.53
N ILE A 856 -9.18 24.37 -5.20
CA ILE A 856 -8.67 23.20 -4.46
C ILE A 856 -8.96 23.37 -2.97
N LEU A 857 -9.72 22.41 -2.43
CA LEU A 857 -10.08 22.29 -1.02
C LEU A 857 -9.48 20.99 -0.43
N PRO A 858 -9.29 20.90 0.90
CA PRO A 858 -9.52 21.94 1.89
C PRO A 858 -8.40 23.01 1.91
N VAL A 859 -8.67 24.16 2.52
CA VAL A 859 -7.66 25.18 2.80
C VAL A 859 -7.66 25.49 4.29
N PHE A 860 -6.52 25.37 4.96
CA PHE A 860 -6.36 25.70 6.38
C PHE A 860 -5.33 26.80 6.57
N ILE A 861 -5.66 27.79 7.39
CA ILE A 861 -4.73 28.85 7.82
C ILE A 861 -4.69 28.99 9.33
N ILE A 862 -3.54 29.40 9.86
CA ILE A 862 -3.45 29.98 11.22
C ILE A 862 -3.28 31.47 11.06
N ALA A 863 -4.24 32.23 11.59
CA ALA A 863 -4.28 33.68 11.53
C ALA A 863 -4.41 34.27 12.94
N ASP A 864 -4.12 35.56 13.08
CA ASP A 864 -4.31 36.30 14.34
C ASP A 864 -5.21 37.53 14.19
N THR A 865 -5.49 38.18 15.32
CA THR A 865 -6.30 39.40 15.37
C THR A 865 -5.67 40.63 14.74
N PHE A 866 -4.42 40.55 14.33
CA PHE A 866 -3.71 41.60 13.61
C PHE A 866 -3.66 41.31 12.11
N ASN A 867 -4.51 40.40 11.62
CA ASN A 867 -4.61 39.99 10.24
C ASN A 867 -3.33 39.34 9.71
N ARG A 868 -2.49 38.74 10.56
CA ARG A 868 -1.26 38.07 10.14
C ARG A 868 -1.53 36.58 9.97
N VAL A 869 -1.12 36.02 8.84
CA VAL A 869 -1.15 34.57 8.59
C VAL A 869 0.24 34.00 8.79
N VAL A 870 0.34 32.94 9.59
CA VAL A 870 1.61 32.27 9.97
C VAL A 870 1.67 30.82 9.49
N PHE A 871 0.56 30.29 8.97
CA PHE A 871 0.48 28.95 8.38
C PHE A 871 -0.59 28.94 7.29
N VAL A 872 -0.30 28.24 6.19
CA VAL A 872 -1.26 27.93 5.13
C VAL A 872 -1.02 26.51 4.66
N SER A 873 -2.09 25.75 4.49
CA SER A 873 -2.12 24.43 3.86
C SER A 873 -3.27 24.42 2.87
N GLN A 874 -3.04 23.93 1.65
CA GLN A 874 -4.06 23.79 0.62
C GLN A 874 -4.02 22.39 0.02
N GLY A 875 -5.18 21.77 -0.14
CA GLY A 875 -5.35 20.45 -0.72
C GLY A 875 -4.93 19.33 0.24
N TYR A 876 -4.32 18.30 -0.31
CA TYR A 876 -3.91 17.12 0.45
C TYR A 876 -2.64 17.37 1.26
N THR A 877 -2.77 17.25 2.58
CA THR A 877 -1.68 17.37 3.54
C THR A 877 -1.89 16.35 4.64
N ILE A 878 -0.93 15.46 4.85
CA ILE A 878 -0.94 14.49 5.95
C ILE A 878 -0.31 15.09 7.19
N GLY A 879 -0.81 14.68 8.35
CA GLY A 879 -0.39 15.19 9.63
C GLY A 879 -0.82 16.64 9.80
N LEU A 880 -1.93 17.06 9.19
CA LEU A 880 -2.38 18.46 9.31
C LEU A 880 -2.56 18.85 10.79
N GLY A 881 -3.13 17.96 11.60
CA GLY A 881 -3.25 18.16 13.05
C GLY A 881 -1.89 18.41 13.73
N GLU A 882 -0.86 17.65 13.35
CA GLU A 882 0.51 17.83 13.85
C GLU A 882 1.13 19.14 13.39
N GLN A 883 0.97 19.50 12.11
CA GLN A 883 1.50 20.75 11.55
C GLN A 883 0.86 21.99 12.18
N LEU A 884 -0.46 21.93 12.41
CA LEU A 884 -1.18 22.96 13.17
C LEU A 884 -0.61 23.07 14.58
N MET A 885 -0.45 21.95 15.29
CA MET A 885 0.12 21.94 16.64
C MET A 885 1.55 22.45 16.69
N LYS A 886 2.41 22.04 15.76
CA LYS A 886 3.80 22.50 15.67
C LYS A 886 3.89 24.01 15.45
N THR A 887 3.03 24.55 14.58
CA THR A 887 2.94 26.00 14.39
C THR A 887 2.47 26.66 15.67
N VAL A 888 1.38 26.15 16.27
CA VAL A 888 0.79 26.66 17.52
C VAL A 888 1.77 26.67 18.69
N GLU A 889 2.59 25.63 18.85
CA GLU A 889 3.62 25.55 19.90
C GLU A 889 4.82 26.49 19.63
N GLY A 890 5.01 26.88 18.36
CA GLY A 890 5.99 27.89 17.96
C GLY A 890 5.52 29.34 18.18
N LEU A 891 4.23 29.57 18.45
CA LEU A 891 3.63 30.89 18.72
C LEU A 891 3.60 31.22 20.21
#